data_AF-A0A6I1JTB8-F1
#
_entry.id   AF-A0A6I1JTB8-F1
#
_cell.length_a   1.000
_cell.length_b   1.000
_cell.length_c   1.000
_cell.angle_alpha   90.00
_cell.angle_beta   90.00
_cell.angle_gamma   90.00
#
_symmetry.space_group_name_H-M   'P 1'
#
loop_
_entity.id
_entity.type
_entity.pdbx_description
1 polymer ?
#
loop_
_entity_poly.entity_id
_entity_poly.type
_entity_poly.pdbx_seq_one_letter_code
_entity_poly.pdbx_strand_id
1 'polypeptide(L)'
;MKQKLQTLLAACAIGGLPAFAASPITNTAGIKLQLIPAGHFVQGISYRFGFASAFNCCAGWTEGEERPEHLVILSKPFYLAETEVTVGQFKQFVAATGHRTTAEQGGKGIMGFQPQPPAKEPWLKPAFEQRAEFTWKNPGFPQTDQHPVVGVSWRDAVAFCEWLTKKEGVTYRLPTEAEWEYACRAGTSTWFNWGNEFRDSIHRRANIANAEYEKAWPDRAIRQWMVRVEKGHDDGHVFTAPVGSYPANAWGLRDMHGNVWEWCADRYTDTYYKKFAAPRYDRSTVLAVDPVNTEAWNAHGDWRTIRGGSWAVSPVQCRSTARSYFEAADAGAYLGFRVARDAPPEALAGAQRRMEADAAARQAVLAAIGDFNNADGAMLKARFPRTPDTELFRRLPDLIGLAEIEFPISTQLSPELLDVLARVPDLRGLQVQHTGYHPAPADFAPLARAVKLETLELSNEAGFDDAAMKHVAGLEKLRRLRLNSGLLTDAGLRELGRLKQLEQLDLRFTKVTGASLDVLAGAPLQVLNVDRLDDAAAAHLRQFPSLRELASRDAAMTTAGFAHLAGLRRLEILDLSNARQLTDAGFAPLARLVSLRRLVATGTGLGDQGVRHLAGLNGLTELQLGSSALTDAGMRTLGELVALNSLVVSQDATQVTDRGLEFFWRLHRLNYLSLHAPNLTGSGLAPLTELAELRDVQLGGTGLTDAAFAHLAEVPNLERVVIGDSQRGGPAGITADGLLRMAKAPKLKSLSVVRKGTKLSDDDVQRLRTAFGEGRVQVR
;
A
#
# COMPACT_ATOMS: atom_id res chain seq x y z
N MET A 1 11.55 -46.76 26.12
CA MET A 1 11.57 -46.13 24.78
C MET A 1 10.42 -45.14 24.54
N LYS A 2 9.22 -45.30 25.14
CA LYS A 2 8.10 -44.33 25.02
C LYS A 2 8.22 -43.05 25.87
N GLN A 3 9.11 -43.00 26.86
CA GLN A 3 9.28 -41.82 27.73
C GLN A 3 10.39 -40.85 27.27
N LYS A 4 11.21 -41.23 26.28
CA LYS A 4 12.19 -40.35 25.61
C LYS A 4 11.63 -39.62 24.38
N LEU A 5 10.42 -39.97 23.93
CA LEU A 5 9.75 -39.31 22.79
C LEU A 5 8.91 -38.09 23.21
N GLN A 6 8.49 -38.00 24.48
CA GLN A 6 7.75 -36.84 24.99
C GLN A 6 8.65 -35.64 25.33
N THR A 7 9.96 -35.85 25.50
CA THR A 7 10.93 -34.76 25.75
C THR A 7 11.45 -34.11 24.45
N LEU A 8 11.19 -34.70 23.28
CA LEU A 8 11.60 -34.17 21.97
C LEU A 8 10.47 -33.45 21.20
N LEU A 9 9.22 -33.55 21.67
CA LEU A 9 8.05 -32.90 21.06
C LEU A 9 7.64 -31.58 21.73
N ALA A 10 8.37 -31.13 22.76
CA ALA A 10 8.19 -29.81 23.38
C ALA A 10 9.11 -28.72 22.79
N ALA A 11 9.92 -29.04 21.78
CA ALA A 11 10.92 -28.11 21.19
C ALA A 11 10.52 -27.50 19.83
N CYS A 12 9.32 -27.79 19.29
CA CYS A 12 8.89 -27.28 17.98
C CYS A 12 7.52 -26.59 18.02
N ALA A 13 7.22 -25.89 19.11
CA ALA A 13 6.05 -25.02 19.22
C ALA A 13 6.47 -23.62 19.69
N ILE A 14 7.25 -22.90 18.88
CA ILE A 14 7.36 -21.43 18.98
C ILE A 14 7.53 -20.87 17.56
N GLY A 15 6.41 -20.57 16.91
CA GLY A 15 6.35 -19.62 15.81
C GLY A 15 6.32 -18.22 16.40
N GLY A 16 7.44 -17.53 16.30
CA GLY A 16 7.80 -16.36 17.06
C GLY A 16 9.22 -16.59 17.53
N LEU A 17 10.17 -15.74 17.14
CA LEU A 17 11.44 -15.69 17.88
C LEU A 17 11.06 -15.65 19.38
N PRO A 18 11.69 -16.44 20.26
CA PRO A 18 11.46 -16.24 21.68
C PRO A 18 11.72 -14.75 21.91
N ALA A 19 10.68 -14.05 22.38
CA ALA A 19 10.89 -12.73 22.93
C ALA A 19 12.07 -12.93 23.88
N PHE A 20 13.20 -12.29 23.60
CA PHE A 20 14.21 -12.08 24.62
C PHE A 20 13.50 -11.22 25.66
N ALA A 21 12.73 -11.85 26.54
CA ALA A 21 12.17 -11.24 27.71
C ALA A 21 13.32 -11.15 28.71
N ALA A 22 14.33 -10.34 28.38
CA ALA A 22 15.09 -9.75 29.45
C ALA A 22 14.07 -8.95 30.25
N SER A 23 13.95 -9.29 31.53
CA SER A 23 12.97 -8.66 32.40
C SER A 23 13.25 -7.15 32.46
N PRO A 24 12.22 -6.31 32.64
CA PRO A 24 12.42 -4.91 32.93
C PRO A 24 13.44 -4.75 34.06
N ILE A 25 14.39 -3.83 33.91
CA ILE A 25 15.39 -3.55 34.94
C ILE A 25 15.02 -2.26 35.67
N THR A 26 15.38 -2.16 36.95
CA THR A 26 15.31 -0.88 37.68
C THR A 26 16.73 -0.52 38.11
N ASN A 27 17.18 0.68 37.74
CA ASN A 27 18.53 1.12 38.04
C ASN A 27 18.66 1.72 39.46
N THR A 28 19.85 2.17 39.83
CA THR A 28 20.14 2.71 41.17
C THR A 28 19.52 4.08 41.44
N ALA A 29 18.91 4.74 40.43
CA ALA A 29 18.14 5.97 40.58
C ALA A 29 16.61 5.69 40.61
N GLY A 30 16.20 4.43 40.54
CA GLY A 30 14.78 4.03 40.50
C GLY A 30 14.14 4.17 39.12
N ILE A 31 14.93 4.32 38.05
CA ILE A 31 14.42 4.36 36.66
C ILE A 31 14.15 2.93 36.21
N LYS A 32 12.91 2.64 35.82
CA LYS A 32 12.54 1.38 35.17
C LYS A 32 12.89 1.44 33.70
N LEU A 33 13.57 0.43 33.16
CA LEU A 33 13.90 0.34 31.75
C LEU A 33 13.40 -0.97 31.14
N GLN A 34 12.82 -0.85 29.95
CA GLN A 34 12.33 -1.95 29.12
C GLN A 34 13.40 -2.35 28.11
N LEU A 35 13.63 -3.66 27.91
CA LEU A 35 14.51 -4.12 26.83
C LEU A 35 13.78 -3.94 25.49
N ILE A 36 14.35 -3.12 24.62
CA ILE A 36 13.93 -2.93 23.24
C ILE A 36 14.75 -3.87 22.36
N PRO A 37 14.11 -4.79 21.63
CA PRO A 37 14.83 -5.79 20.84
C PRO A 37 15.50 -5.15 19.62
N ALA A 38 16.65 -5.68 19.20
CA ALA A 38 17.16 -5.42 17.85
C ALA A 38 16.09 -5.78 16.82
N GLY A 39 16.04 -5.05 15.72
CA GLY A 39 15.03 -5.26 14.70
C GLY A 39 15.08 -4.21 13.62
N HIS A 40 13.94 -3.98 12.99
CA HIS A 40 13.83 -3.01 11.91
C HIS A 40 12.42 -2.43 11.87
N PHE A 41 12.32 -1.26 11.26
CA PHE A 41 11.06 -0.58 11.01
C PHE A 41 11.21 0.41 9.87
N VAL A 42 10.08 0.92 9.40
CA VAL A 42 10.04 2.02 8.43
C VAL A 42 9.97 3.33 9.20
N GLN A 43 11.04 4.11 9.17
CA GLN A 43 11.14 5.42 9.82
C GLN A 43 10.59 6.51 8.89
N GLY A 44 9.90 7.51 9.45
CA GLY A 44 9.33 8.61 8.69
C GLY A 44 7.91 8.34 8.17
N ILE A 45 7.44 9.19 7.26
CA ILE A 45 6.05 9.20 6.78
C ILE A 45 5.93 9.07 5.26
N SER A 46 5.05 8.17 4.79
CA SER A 46 4.55 8.16 3.41
C SER A 46 3.20 8.87 3.27
N TYR A 47 2.95 9.43 2.08
CA TYR A 47 1.59 9.78 1.66
C TYR A 47 0.84 8.49 1.32
N ARG A 48 0.29 7.81 2.32
CA ARG A 48 -0.91 7.00 2.09
C ARG A 48 -2.12 7.87 2.43
N PHE A 49 -3.17 7.75 1.60
CA PHE A 49 -4.41 8.52 1.62
C PHE A 49 -4.87 8.94 3.04
N GLY A 50 -5.25 10.20 3.21
CA GLY A 50 -5.99 10.65 4.39
C GLY A 50 -5.23 11.49 5.42
N PHE A 51 -3.90 11.68 5.34
CA PHE A 51 -3.18 12.53 6.30
C PHE A 51 -3.72 13.97 6.37
N ALA A 52 -3.75 14.66 5.21
CA ALA A 52 -4.27 16.02 5.11
C ALA A 52 -5.74 16.13 5.56
N SER A 53 -6.54 15.13 5.22
CA SER A 53 -7.94 15.03 5.64
C SER A 53 -8.08 14.78 7.14
N ALA A 54 -7.23 13.93 7.73
CA ALA A 54 -7.32 13.51 9.12
C ALA A 54 -6.90 14.64 10.07
N PHE A 55 -5.88 15.41 9.73
CA PHE A 55 -5.40 16.52 10.56
C PHE A 55 -5.92 17.89 10.13
N ASN A 56 -6.64 17.98 9.00
CA ASN A 56 -7.19 19.23 8.45
C ASN A 56 -6.10 20.32 8.33
N CYS A 57 -4.90 19.92 7.91
CA CYS A 57 -3.77 20.81 7.71
C CYS A 57 -3.87 21.49 6.34
N CYS A 58 -3.84 22.83 6.32
CA CYS A 58 -3.45 23.57 5.13
C CYS A 58 -1.94 23.36 4.94
N ALA A 59 -1.51 23.05 3.71
CA ALA A 59 -0.11 22.84 3.34
C ALA A 59 0.80 23.93 3.94
N GLY A 60 1.67 23.58 4.90
CA GLY A 60 2.55 24.57 5.52
C GLY A 60 3.42 24.09 6.70
N TRP A 61 2.98 23.09 7.47
CA TRP A 61 3.81 22.51 8.54
C TRP A 61 4.54 21.24 8.07
N THR A 62 5.84 21.42 7.81
CA THR A 62 6.99 20.47 7.81
C THR A 62 6.80 19.04 7.29
N GLU A 63 5.90 18.84 6.34
CA GLU A 63 5.77 17.56 5.64
C GLU A 63 7.05 17.10 4.89
N GLY A 64 7.97 18.02 4.59
CA GLY A 64 9.21 17.72 3.91
C GLY A 64 10.31 17.11 4.79
N GLU A 65 10.24 17.29 6.12
CA GLU A 65 11.35 16.99 7.03
C GLU A 65 11.25 15.57 7.63
N GLU A 66 10.06 14.98 7.59
CA GLU A 66 9.77 13.58 7.96
C GLU A 66 9.86 12.63 6.76
N ARG A 67 10.31 13.13 5.59
CA ARG A 67 10.29 12.41 4.31
C ARG A 67 11.68 12.19 3.71
N PRO A 68 11.86 11.08 2.97
CA PRO A 68 10.89 10.02 2.72
C PRO A 68 10.85 9.01 3.88
N GLU A 69 9.85 8.12 3.85
CA GLU A 69 9.92 6.91 4.66
C GLU A 69 11.08 6.03 4.16
N HIS A 70 11.77 5.36 5.09
CA HIS A 70 12.93 4.52 4.75
C HIS A 70 13.13 3.41 5.79
N LEU A 71 13.70 2.28 5.35
CA LEU A 71 13.96 1.14 6.22
C LEU A 71 15.17 1.42 7.12
N VAL A 72 14.93 1.31 8.42
CA VAL A 72 15.95 1.40 9.46
C VAL A 72 16.11 0.05 10.14
N ILE A 73 17.35 -0.40 10.28
CA ILE A 73 17.73 -1.55 11.10
C ILE A 73 18.39 -1.02 12.37
N LEU A 74 17.86 -1.41 13.52
CA LEU A 74 18.54 -1.30 14.80
C LEU A 74 19.22 -2.63 15.07
N SER A 75 20.53 -2.68 14.83
CA SER A 75 21.31 -3.91 14.84
C SER A 75 21.54 -4.46 16.24
N LYS A 76 21.31 -3.65 17.28
CA LYS A 76 21.55 -3.99 18.68
C LYS A 76 20.30 -3.75 19.52
N PRO A 77 19.97 -4.67 20.45
CA PRO A 77 18.99 -4.35 21.47
C PRO A 77 19.56 -3.27 22.41
N PHE A 78 18.67 -2.54 23.07
CA PHE A 78 19.02 -1.53 24.07
C PHE A 78 17.90 -1.45 25.11
N TYR A 79 18.19 -0.95 26.29
CA TYR A 79 17.17 -0.63 27.29
C TYR A 79 16.71 0.81 27.11
N LEU A 80 15.41 1.06 27.22
CA LEU A 80 14.84 2.41 27.23
C LEU A 80 13.98 2.61 28.48
N ALA A 81 14.11 3.78 29.11
CA ALA A 81 13.31 4.12 30.27
C ALA A 81 11.80 4.04 29.94
N GLU A 82 11.03 3.42 30.85
CA GLU A 82 9.58 3.25 30.72
C GLU A 82 8.87 4.60 30.54
N THR A 83 9.37 5.64 31.21
CA THR A 83 8.87 7.02 31.16
C THR A 83 10.03 8.00 30.99
N GLU A 84 9.72 9.28 30.90
CA GLU A 84 10.68 10.38 31.06
C GLU A 84 11.32 10.37 32.45
N VAL A 85 12.48 11.02 32.55
CA VAL A 85 13.15 11.25 33.83
C VAL A 85 12.29 12.18 34.68
N THR A 86 12.02 11.78 35.90
CA THR A 86 11.18 12.55 36.83
C THR A 86 11.95 13.66 37.53
N VAL A 87 11.22 14.66 38.04
CA VAL A 87 11.76 15.68 38.94
C VAL A 87 12.48 15.04 40.14
N GLY A 88 11.93 13.97 40.72
CA GLY A 88 12.56 13.25 41.84
C GLY A 88 13.88 12.59 41.47
N GLN A 89 13.98 11.99 40.28
CA GLN A 89 15.23 11.38 39.78
C GLN A 89 16.28 12.46 39.46
N PHE A 90 15.88 13.56 38.82
CA PHE A 90 16.79 14.67 38.52
C PHE A 90 17.30 15.36 39.79
N LYS A 91 16.46 15.48 40.83
CA LYS A 91 16.87 15.95 42.17
C LYS A 91 18.02 15.13 42.75
N GLN A 92 17.99 13.80 42.60
CA GLN A 92 19.07 12.93 43.08
C GLN A 92 20.40 13.22 42.38
N PHE A 93 20.37 13.44 41.06
CA PHE A 93 21.55 13.82 40.29
C PHE A 93 22.14 15.15 40.76
N VAL A 94 21.30 16.19 40.89
CA VAL A 94 21.73 17.52 41.34
C VAL A 94 22.29 17.45 42.77
N ALA A 95 21.65 16.70 43.67
CA ALA A 95 22.12 16.52 45.03
C ALA A 95 23.46 15.77 45.10
N ALA A 96 23.67 14.77 44.24
CA ALA A 96 24.88 13.95 44.24
C ALA A 96 26.09 14.64 43.59
N THR A 97 25.86 15.55 42.64
CA THR A 97 26.94 16.15 41.83
C THR A 97 27.14 17.64 42.07
N GLY A 98 26.17 18.33 42.67
CA GLY A 98 26.13 19.79 42.73
C GLY A 98 25.84 20.45 41.38
N HIS A 99 25.31 19.71 40.40
CA HIS A 99 25.04 20.22 39.05
C HIS A 99 24.13 21.45 39.08
N ARG A 100 24.55 22.50 38.37
CA ARG A 100 23.72 23.66 38.05
C ARG A 100 23.34 23.56 36.59
N THR A 101 22.05 23.64 36.28
CA THR A 101 21.58 23.51 34.90
C THR A 101 22.13 24.63 34.00
N THR A 102 22.22 24.39 32.70
CA THR A 102 22.63 25.40 31.71
C THR A 102 21.85 26.71 31.85
N ALA A 103 20.53 26.62 32.06
CA ALA A 103 19.65 27.78 32.30
C ALA A 103 19.99 28.54 33.60
N GLU A 104 20.31 27.82 34.68
CA GLU A 104 20.74 28.42 35.95
C GLU A 104 22.14 29.06 35.84
N GLN A 105 23.05 28.47 35.08
CA GLN A 105 24.40 29.01 34.85
C GLN A 105 24.37 30.29 34.02
N GLY A 106 23.53 30.34 33.00
CA GLY A 106 23.37 31.53 32.13
C GLY A 106 22.66 32.71 32.79
N GLY A 107 22.02 32.50 33.96
CA GLY A 107 21.34 33.56 34.73
C GLY A 107 20.04 34.08 34.11
N LYS A 108 19.64 33.57 32.94
CA LYS A 108 18.41 33.94 32.23
C LYS A 108 17.22 33.06 32.58
N GLY A 109 17.46 31.92 33.23
CA GLY A 109 16.43 30.91 33.50
C GLY A 109 15.92 30.24 32.22
N ILE A 110 14.80 29.52 32.35
CA ILE A 110 14.19 28.75 31.26
C ILE A 110 13.10 29.57 30.55
N MET A 111 12.68 29.11 29.37
CA MET A 111 11.38 29.48 28.80
C MET A 111 10.27 28.84 29.66
N GLY A 112 9.78 29.57 30.66
CA GLY A 112 8.72 29.12 31.56
C GLY A 112 7.34 29.53 31.06
N PHE A 113 6.30 28.96 31.65
CA PHE A 113 4.91 29.36 31.37
C PHE A 113 4.40 30.29 32.46
N GLN A 114 4.01 31.51 32.11
CA GLN A 114 3.44 32.46 33.07
C GLN A 114 1.90 32.41 32.98
N PRO A 115 1.19 31.75 33.90
CA PRO A 115 -0.26 31.56 33.80
C PRO A 115 -1.07 32.83 34.10
N GLN A 116 -0.49 33.79 34.82
CA GLN A 116 -1.11 35.06 35.20
C GLN A 116 -0.12 36.24 35.06
N PRO A 117 -0.60 37.46 34.76
CA PRO A 117 0.28 38.63 34.67
C PRO A 117 1.05 38.86 35.98
N PRO A 118 2.35 39.22 35.95
CA PRO A 118 3.07 39.58 37.16
C PRO A 118 2.38 40.74 37.89
N ALA A 119 2.42 40.74 39.23
CA ALA A 119 1.82 41.81 40.03
C ALA A 119 2.33 43.23 39.66
N LYS A 120 3.57 43.31 39.16
CA LYS A 120 4.21 44.56 38.70
C LYS A 120 3.86 44.93 37.26
N GLU A 121 3.30 44.01 36.48
CA GLU A 121 3.04 44.16 35.04
C GLU A 121 1.65 43.55 34.67
N PRO A 122 0.55 44.05 35.27
CA PRO A 122 -0.78 43.42 35.15
C PRO A 122 -1.38 43.46 33.74
N TRP A 123 -0.80 44.24 32.83
CA TRP A 123 -1.18 44.37 31.43
C TRP A 123 -0.55 43.32 30.51
N LEU A 124 0.43 42.53 30.98
CA LEU A 124 0.98 41.42 30.21
C LEU A 124 -0.04 40.29 30.09
N LYS A 125 -0.10 39.63 28.93
CA LYS A 125 -0.93 38.44 28.72
C LYS A 125 -0.16 37.19 29.17
N PRO A 126 -0.85 36.11 29.61
CA PRO A 126 -0.20 34.81 29.84
C PRO A 126 0.58 34.37 28.60
N ALA A 127 1.83 33.95 28.77
CA ALA A 127 2.72 33.63 27.67
C ALA A 127 3.87 32.72 28.13
N PHE A 128 4.55 32.11 27.16
CA PHE A 128 5.89 31.56 27.38
C PHE A 128 6.90 32.69 27.39
N GLU A 129 7.65 32.83 28.48
CA GLU A 129 8.63 33.88 28.67
C GLU A 129 9.93 33.32 29.25
N GLN A 130 11.06 33.83 28.77
CA GLN A 130 12.35 33.54 29.40
C GLN A 130 12.54 34.45 30.60
N ARG A 131 12.61 33.88 31.79
CA ARG A 131 12.82 34.64 33.04
C ARG A 131 13.69 33.88 34.02
N ALA A 132 14.52 34.62 34.76
CA ALA A 132 15.52 34.05 35.69
C ALA A 132 14.88 33.25 36.84
N GLU A 133 13.67 33.63 37.26
CA GLU A 133 12.88 32.94 38.26
C GLU A 133 12.34 31.58 37.80
N PHE A 134 12.27 31.36 36.48
CA PHE A 134 11.88 30.07 35.92
C PHE A 134 13.08 29.14 35.84
N THR A 135 12.95 28.00 36.50
CA THR A 135 13.96 26.93 36.53
C THR A 135 13.26 25.58 36.44
N TRP A 136 14.02 24.50 36.31
CA TRP A 136 13.48 23.14 36.41
C TRP A 136 12.75 22.85 37.75
N LYS A 137 13.00 23.65 38.80
CA LYS A 137 12.31 23.57 40.10
C LYS A 137 11.00 24.37 40.13
N ASN A 138 10.88 25.37 39.26
CA ASN A 138 9.77 26.30 39.19
C ASN A 138 9.54 26.70 37.73
N PRO A 139 8.92 25.84 36.90
CA PRO A 139 8.74 26.12 35.47
C PRO A 139 7.60 27.08 35.17
N GLY A 140 6.94 27.62 36.21
CA GLY A 140 5.76 28.48 36.12
C GLY A 140 4.43 27.75 36.35
N PHE A 141 4.46 26.44 36.59
CA PHE A 141 3.33 25.62 37.02
C PHE A 141 3.77 24.59 38.08
N PRO A 142 2.85 24.07 38.92
CA PRO A 142 3.20 23.12 39.96
C PRO A 142 3.63 21.77 39.37
N GLN A 143 4.69 21.19 39.95
CA GLN A 143 5.15 19.84 39.66
C GLN A 143 5.47 19.09 40.96
N THR A 144 5.16 17.80 40.98
CA THR A 144 5.60 16.88 42.04
C THR A 144 6.82 16.08 41.60
N ASP A 145 7.41 15.31 42.51
CA ASP A 145 8.55 14.43 42.18
C ASP A 145 8.23 13.33 41.16
N GLN A 146 6.94 13.10 40.85
CA GLN A 146 6.46 12.13 39.87
C GLN A 146 6.19 12.76 38.49
N HIS A 147 6.34 14.06 38.35
CA HIS A 147 6.22 14.71 37.04
C HIS A 147 7.53 14.58 36.26
N PRO A 148 7.49 14.62 34.91
CA PRO A 148 8.71 14.71 34.12
C PRO A 148 9.47 15.99 34.48
N VAL A 149 10.80 15.88 34.57
CA VAL A 149 11.63 17.09 34.69
C VAL A 149 11.52 17.88 33.39
N VAL A 150 11.22 19.17 33.51
CA VAL A 150 11.17 20.13 32.39
C VAL A 150 12.18 21.24 32.57
N GLY A 151 12.44 22.03 31.53
CA GLY A 151 13.37 23.15 31.62
C GLY A 151 14.82 22.70 31.73
N VAL A 152 15.13 21.55 31.16
CA VAL A 152 16.49 20.99 31.09
C VAL A 152 16.94 20.97 29.63
N SER A 153 18.18 21.39 29.39
CA SER A 153 18.74 21.36 28.04
C SER A 153 19.27 19.98 27.67
N TRP A 154 19.59 19.80 26.38
CA TRP A 154 20.27 18.60 25.90
C TRP A 154 21.56 18.34 26.68
N ARG A 155 22.33 19.40 26.99
CA ARG A 155 23.58 19.28 27.77
C ARG A 155 23.34 18.81 29.21
N ASP A 156 22.27 19.28 29.84
CA ASP A 156 21.88 18.85 31.19
C ASP A 156 21.44 17.38 31.19
N ALA A 157 20.72 16.96 30.15
CA ALA A 157 20.29 15.58 29.96
C ALA A 157 21.47 14.62 29.70
N VAL A 158 22.47 15.04 28.92
CA VAL A 158 23.71 14.28 28.71
C VAL A 158 24.51 14.16 30.01
N ALA A 159 24.65 15.23 30.78
CA ALA A 159 25.34 15.20 32.07
C ALA A 159 24.66 14.21 33.06
N PHE A 160 23.34 14.14 33.05
CA PHE A 160 22.58 13.14 33.83
C PHE A 160 22.93 11.69 33.40
N CYS A 161 22.97 11.42 32.09
CA CYS A 161 23.35 10.12 31.54
C CYS A 161 24.81 9.74 31.89
N GLU A 162 25.74 10.69 31.80
CA GLU A 162 27.15 10.49 32.19
C GLU A 162 27.29 10.17 33.68
N TRP A 163 26.52 10.85 34.53
CA TRP A 163 26.48 10.56 35.96
C TRP A 163 26.01 9.13 36.24
N LEU A 164 24.90 8.69 35.62
CA LEU A 164 24.44 7.30 35.76
C LEU A 164 25.48 6.30 35.24
N THR A 165 26.12 6.62 34.12
CA THR A 165 27.18 5.78 33.54
C THR A 165 28.33 5.57 34.51
N LYS A 166 28.83 6.67 35.10
CA LYS A 166 29.89 6.62 36.10
C LYS A 166 29.47 5.88 37.38
N LYS A 167 28.21 6.04 37.79
CA LYS A 167 27.66 5.44 39.01
C LYS A 167 27.52 3.92 38.90
N GLU A 168 27.17 3.40 37.73
CA GLU A 168 26.81 1.99 37.55
C GLU A 168 27.79 1.18 36.68
N GLY A 169 28.74 1.83 36.01
CA GLY A 169 29.73 1.17 35.16
C GLY A 169 29.15 0.61 33.86
N VAL A 170 27.98 1.09 33.44
CA VAL A 170 27.28 0.69 32.20
C VAL A 170 26.84 1.93 31.44
N THR A 171 26.87 1.90 30.12
CA THR A 171 26.61 3.10 29.30
C THR A 171 25.14 3.50 29.33
N TYR A 172 24.88 4.69 29.85
CA TYR A 172 23.62 5.44 29.72
C TYR A 172 23.80 6.60 28.76
N ARG A 173 22.77 6.88 27.96
CA ARG A 173 22.78 7.93 26.93
C ARG A 173 21.37 8.38 26.59
N LEU A 174 21.24 9.45 25.81
CA LEU A 174 19.98 9.75 25.15
C LEU A 174 19.71 8.72 24.05
N PRO A 175 18.43 8.38 23.78
CA PRO A 175 18.10 7.55 22.63
C PRO A 175 18.47 8.28 21.33
N THR A 176 18.83 7.52 20.30
CA THR A 176 18.89 8.08 18.95
C THR A 176 17.47 8.40 18.47
N GLU A 177 17.36 9.26 17.47
CA GLU A 177 16.10 9.63 16.85
C GLU A 177 15.38 8.37 16.31
N ALA A 178 16.13 7.46 15.70
CA ALA A 178 15.64 6.18 15.20
C ALA A 178 15.22 5.21 16.31
N GLU A 179 16.00 5.09 17.37
CA GLU A 179 15.64 4.28 18.54
C GLU A 179 14.35 4.77 19.19
N TRP A 180 14.18 6.09 19.31
CA TRP A 180 12.98 6.68 19.89
C TRP A 180 11.72 6.32 19.09
N GLU A 181 11.74 6.46 17.76
CA GLU A 181 10.54 6.16 16.96
C GLU A 181 10.27 4.66 16.85
N TYR A 182 11.32 3.84 16.76
CA TYR A 182 11.17 2.39 16.83
C TYR A 182 10.48 1.97 18.13
N ALA A 183 10.97 2.50 19.25
CA ALA A 183 10.41 2.29 20.58
C ALA A 183 8.98 2.85 20.71
N CYS A 184 8.70 4.02 20.16
CA CYS A 184 7.38 4.64 20.15
C CYS A 184 6.38 3.76 19.41
N ARG A 185 6.72 3.34 18.19
CA ARG A 185 5.89 2.51 17.31
C ARG A 185 5.64 1.12 17.87
N ALA A 186 6.62 0.51 18.55
CA ALA A 186 6.55 -0.82 19.14
C ALA A 186 5.93 -1.88 18.19
N GLY A 187 6.38 -1.88 16.92
CA GLY A 187 5.91 -2.80 15.87
C GLY A 187 4.76 -2.30 15.00
N THR A 188 4.19 -1.12 15.27
CA THR A 188 3.16 -0.50 14.42
C THR A 188 3.75 0.37 13.31
N SER A 189 3.00 0.55 12.22
CA SER A 189 3.32 1.49 11.14
C SER A 189 2.46 2.77 11.17
N THR A 190 1.64 2.92 12.21
CA THR A 190 0.60 3.96 12.34
C THR A 190 1.14 5.27 12.92
N TRP A 191 0.32 6.32 12.87
CA TRP A 191 0.66 7.64 13.42
C TRP A 191 0.85 7.64 14.93
N PHE A 192 0.10 6.77 15.63
CA PHE A 192 0.24 6.50 17.05
C PHE A 192 0.41 5.00 17.27
N ASN A 193 0.99 4.60 18.39
CA ASN A 193 1.23 3.19 18.70
C ASN A 193 -0.06 2.35 18.88
N TRP A 194 -1.22 3.02 18.96
CA TRP A 194 -2.54 2.38 19.04
C TRP A 194 -3.35 2.45 17.74
N GLY A 195 -2.81 3.06 16.68
CA GLY A 195 -3.50 3.20 15.39
C GLY A 195 -3.47 4.60 14.79
N ASN A 196 -4.20 4.79 13.69
CA ASN A 196 -4.37 6.10 13.03
C ASN A 196 -5.60 6.86 13.53
N GLU A 197 -6.51 6.19 14.23
CA GLU A 197 -7.71 6.78 14.82
C GLU A 197 -7.36 7.46 16.14
N PHE A 198 -7.40 8.80 16.17
CA PHE A 198 -7.03 9.59 17.35
C PHE A 198 -8.14 10.53 17.84
N ARG A 199 -9.09 10.89 16.97
CA ARG A 199 -10.25 11.71 17.31
C ARG A 199 -11.06 11.03 18.41
N ASP A 200 -11.54 11.82 19.36
CA ASP A 200 -12.33 11.38 20.52
C ASP A 200 -11.64 10.34 21.43
N SER A 201 -10.34 10.06 21.25
CA SER A 201 -9.62 9.01 21.98
C SER A 201 -8.24 9.38 22.50
N ILE A 202 -7.54 10.33 21.87
CA ILE A 202 -6.16 10.67 22.20
C ILE A 202 -5.97 11.21 23.63
N HIS A 203 -6.93 11.97 24.16
CA HIS A 203 -6.91 12.50 25.53
C HIS A 203 -6.92 11.39 26.61
N ARG A 204 -7.28 10.14 26.27
CA ARG A 204 -7.18 8.99 27.19
C ARG A 204 -5.85 8.24 27.06
N ARG A 205 -4.97 8.68 26.17
CA ARG A 205 -3.76 7.95 25.74
C ARG A 205 -2.49 8.80 25.71
N ALA A 206 -2.61 10.11 25.77
CA ALA A 206 -1.52 11.06 25.71
C ALA A 206 -1.89 12.35 26.43
N ASN A 207 -0.92 12.99 27.08
CA ASN A 207 -1.10 14.33 27.64
C ASN A 207 -0.78 15.38 26.58
N ILE A 208 -1.80 16.08 26.10
CA ILE A 208 -1.71 17.01 24.96
C ILE A 208 -2.50 18.29 25.26
N ALA A 209 -2.38 19.32 24.42
CA ALA A 209 -3.21 20.51 24.60
C ALA A 209 -4.70 20.17 24.41
N ASN A 210 -5.49 20.43 25.45
CA ASN A 210 -6.86 19.95 25.61
C ASN A 210 -7.89 21.09 25.80
N ALA A 211 -9.16 20.74 26.04
CA ALA A 211 -10.21 21.73 26.25
C ALA A 211 -10.05 22.55 27.54
N GLU A 212 -9.44 22.01 28.60
CA GLU A 212 -9.14 22.76 29.82
C GLU A 212 -8.07 23.82 29.59
N TYR A 213 -7.05 23.50 28.80
CA TYR A 213 -6.04 24.46 28.36
C TYR A 213 -6.67 25.62 27.56
N GLU A 214 -7.57 25.31 26.61
CA GLU A 214 -8.33 26.34 25.86
C GLU A 214 -9.26 27.14 26.78
N LYS A 215 -9.89 26.51 27.76
CA LYS A 215 -10.78 27.18 28.74
C LYS A 215 -10.00 28.12 29.65
N ALA A 216 -8.82 27.71 30.10
CA ALA A 216 -7.94 28.54 30.93
C ALA A 216 -7.40 29.73 30.15
N TRP A 217 -7.09 29.57 28.85
CA TRP A 217 -6.54 30.64 28.00
C TRP A 217 -7.22 30.71 26.62
N PRO A 218 -8.38 31.39 26.52
CA PRO A 218 -9.17 31.44 25.29
C PRO A 218 -8.61 32.37 24.21
N ASP A 219 -7.63 33.23 24.50
CA ASP A 219 -7.00 34.08 23.49
C ASP A 219 -6.14 33.25 22.52
N ARG A 220 -6.41 33.36 21.21
CA ARG A 220 -5.63 32.67 20.17
C ARG A 220 -4.23 33.25 19.98
N ALA A 221 -3.97 34.49 20.37
CA ALA A 221 -2.64 35.11 20.29
C ALA A 221 -1.63 34.42 21.21
N ILE A 222 -2.09 33.94 22.37
CA ILE A 222 -1.30 33.14 23.33
C ILE A 222 -1.04 31.72 22.78
N ARG A 223 -1.90 31.28 21.85
CA ARG A 223 -1.87 29.99 21.17
C ARG A 223 -1.33 30.08 19.73
N GLN A 224 -0.64 31.17 19.37
CA GLN A 224 -0.22 31.46 17.98
C GLN A 224 0.68 30.39 17.36
N TRP A 225 1.40 29.63 18.18
CA TRP A 225 2.25 28.50 17.77
C TRP A 225 1.62 27.13 18.08
N MET A 226 0.41 27.12 18.67
CA MET A 226 -0.12 26.01 19.45
C MET A 226 -1.60 25.76 19.17
N VAL A 227 -1.82 24.78 18.28
CA VAL A 227 -2.90 23.78 18.37
C VAL A 227 -4.30 24.18 17.90
N ARG A 228 -4.89 23.24 17.17
CA ARG A 228 -6.34 23.09 17.03
C ARG A 228 -6.81 22.07 18.09
N VAL A 229 -7.43 22.55 19.16
CA VAL A 229 -7.93 21.72 20.26
C VAL A 229 -9.20 20.97 19.83
N GLU A 230 -9.35 19.72 20.27
CA GLU A 230 -10.59 18.96 20.11
C GLU A 230 -11.60 19.40 21.17
N LYS A 231 -12.74 19.93 20.75
CA LYS A 231 -13.75 20.47 21.67
C LYS A 231 -14.33 19.36 22.55
N GLY A 232 -14.55 19.67 23.83
CA GLY A 232 -15.28 18.80 24.76
C GLY A 232 -14.48 17.60 25.28
N HIS A 233 -13.17 17.54 25.04
CA HIS A 233 -12.30 16.46 25.48
C HIS A 233 -11.19 16.97 26.39
N ASP A 234 -10.96 16.25 27.49
CA ASP A 234 -10.03 16.60 28.56
C ASP A 234 -9.28 15.34 29.02
N ASP A 235 -8.02 15.53 29.43
CA ASP A 235 -7.14 14.50 29.98
C ASP A 235 -6.90 14.69 31.50
N GLY A 236 -7.49 15.72 32.11
CA GLY A 236 -7.38 16.06 33.53
C GLY A 236 -6.09 16.81 33.90
N HIS A 237 -5.27 17.19 32.92
CA HIS A 237 -3.97 17.81 33.11
C HIS A 237 -3.74 18.99 32.16
N VAL A 238 -3.88 20.21 32.70
CA VAL A 238 -3.62 21.46 31.95
C VAL A 238 -2.16 21.63 31.52
N PHE A 239 -1.22 21.04 32.26
CA PHE A 239 0.22 21.04 32.00
C PHE A 239 0.72 19.59 31.90
N THR A 240 1.97 19.32 32.28
CA THR A 240 2.51 17.97 32.42
C THR A 240 1.65 17.11 33.34
N ALA A 241 1.47 15.84 32.98
CA ALA A 241 0.93 14.83 33.87
C ALA A 241 2.04 14.13 34.68
N PRO A 242 1.75 13.48 35.82
CA PRO A 242 2.66 12.51 36.41
C PRO A 242 3.05 11.45 35.39
N VAL A 243 4.32 11.03 35.37
CA VAL A 243 4.79 10.02 34.44
C VAL A 243 4.04 8.70 34.63
N GLY A 244 3.78 8.01 33.53
CA GLY A 244 3.09 6.73 33.48
C GLY A 244 1.56 6.81 33.63
N SER A 245 0.97 8.00 33.55
CA SER A 245 -0.49 8.20 33.66
C SER A 245 -1.27 7.55 32.52
N TYR A 246 -0.63 7.31 31.37
CA TYR A 246 -1.27 6.76 30.18
C TYR A 246 -0.88 5.28 29.92
N PRO A 247 -1.68 4.54 29.13
CA PRO A 247 -1.41 3.15 28.80
C PRO A 247 -0.04 2.96 28.15
N ALA A 248 0.64 1.86 28.50
CA ALA A 248 1.87 1.48 27.85
C ALA A 248 1.63 0.96 26.43
N ASN A 249 2.61 1.13 25.55
CA ASN A 249 2.63 0.48 24.24
C ASN A 249 2.98 -1.01 24.35
N ALA A 250 3.06 -1.71 23.22
CA ALA A 250 3.30 -3.16 23.17
C ALA A 250 4.64 -3.61 23.80
N TRP A 251 5.58 -2.68 24.05
CA TRP A 251 6.87 -2.96 24.69
C TRP A 251 6.97 -2.42 26.11
N GLY A 252 5.84 -2.00 26.70
CA GLY A 252 5.81 -1.56 28.09
C GLY A 252 6.29 -0.12 28.31
N LEU A 253 6.49 0.67 27.25
CA LEU A 253 6.86 2.09 27.34
C LEU A 253 5.62 2.96 27.45
N ARG A 254 5.70 4.00 28.28
CA ARG A 254 4.64 4.98 28.53
C ARG A 254 5.09 6.37 28.09
N ASP A 255 4.10 7.24 27.94
CA ASP A 255 4.27 8.66 27.60
C ASP A 255 5.06 8.89 26.31
N MET A 256 5.00 7.93 25.37
CA MET A 256 5.64 8.05 24.05
C MET A 256 4.94 9.06 23.13
N HIS A 257 3.82 9.63 23.59
CA HIS A 257 2.99 10.59 22.89
C HIS A 257 2.54 11.66 23.90
N GLY A 258 2.98 12.90 23.72
CA GLY A 258 2.64 14.03 24.58
C GLY A 258 3.53 14.17 25.81
N ASN A 259 2.99 14.77 26.86
CA ASN A 259 3.64 15.15 28.12
C ASN A 259 4.80 16.13 27.91
N VAL A 260 5.99 15.71 27.49
CA VAL A 260 7.12 16.60 27.18
C VAL A 260 7.85 16.19 25.91
N TRP A 261 8.40 17.16 25.20
CA TRP A 261 9.30 16.89 24.09
C TRP A 261 10.58 16.30 24.65
N GLU A 262 11.05 15.22 24.06
CA GLU A 262 12.20 14.47 24.56
C GLU A 262 13.43 14.65 23.68
N TRP A 263 14.55 15.00 24.31
CA TRP A 263 15.84 15.10 23.65
C TRP A 263 16.34 13.75 23.09
N CYS A 264 16.75 13.76 21.82
CA CYS A 264 17.49 12.66 21.20
C CYS A 264 19.00 13.00 21.11
N ALA A 265 19.84 11.97 20.92
CA ALA A 265 21.28 12.16 20.72
C ALA A 265 21.61 12.94 19.43
N ASP A 266 20.76 12.78 18.41
CA ASP A 266 20.91 13.29 17.06
C ASP A 266 20.98 14.81 16.98
N ARG A 267 21.79 15.29 16.04
CA ARG A 267 21.67 16.64 15.49
C ARG A 267 20.48 16.72 14.57
N TYR A 268 19.91 17.91 14.47
CA TYR A 268 18.81 18.18 13.57
C TYR A 268 19.28 18.80 12.26
N THR A 269 18.79 18.26 11.14
CA THR A 269 18.76 18.93 9.84
C THR A 269 17.46 18.61 9.10
N ASP A 270 16.95 19.59 8.36
CA ASP A 270 15.74 19.50 7.51
C ASP A 270 15.96 18.65 6.24
N THR A 271 17.20 18.26 5.98
CA THR A 271 17.62 17.48 4.80
C THR A 271 18.09 16.06 5.13
N TYR A 272 18.20 15.69 6.42
CA TYR A 272 18.74 14.38 6.82
C TYR A 272 18.04 13.22 6.10
N TYR A 273 16.70 13.20 6.11
CA TYR A 273 15.93 12.11 5.52
C TYR A 273 16.05 12.06 4.00
N LYS A 274 16.29 13.20 3.33
CA LYS A 274 16.39 13.27 1.85
C LYS A 274 17.50 12.38 1.29
N LYS A 275 18.48 11.97 2.11
CA LYS A 275 19.53 11.02 1.72
C LYS A 275 19.02 9.60 1.49
N PHE A 276 17.87 9.25 2.06
CA PHE A 276 17.22 7.97 1.86
C PHE A 276 16.25 7.99 0.68
N ALA A 277 16.18 9.09 -0.08
CA ALA A 277 15.35 9.17 -1.27
C ALA A 277 15.81 8.19 -2.36
N ALA A 278 14.84 7.49 -2.94
CA ALA A 278 15.09 6.59 -4.06
C ALA A 278 15.28 7.39 -5.37
N PRO A 279 16.30 7.08 -6.19
CA PRO A 279 16.47 7.69 -7.51
C PRO A 279 15.36 7.31 -8.50
N ARG A 280 14.70 6.16 -8.27
CA ARG A 280 13.56 5.63 -9.03
C ARG A 280 12.65 4.83 -8.09
N TYR A 281 11.33 4.89 -8.32
CA TYR A 281 10.32 4.22 -7.48
C TYR A 281 10.44 2.69 -7.44
N ASP A 282 11.15 2.09 -8.40
CA ASP A 282 11.30 0.64 -8.53
C ASP A 282 12.53 0.07 -7.80
N ARG A 283 13.38 0.90 -7.19
CA ARG A 283 14.64 0.45 -6.56
C ARG A 283 14.61 0.49 -5.04
N SER A 284 15.31 -0.47 -4.44
CA SER A 284 15.61 -0.48 -3.00
C SER A 284 16.29 0.84 -2.57
N THR A 285 15.85 1.39 -1.43
CA THR A 285 16.47 2.57 -0.81
C THR A 285 17.81 2.24 -0.15
N VAL A 286 18.57 3.27 0.22
CA VAL A 286 19.75 3.14 1.08
C VAL A 286 19.33 2.51 2.41
N LEU A 287 20.02 1.43 2.79
CA LEU A 287 19.80 0.75 4.07
C LEU A 287 20.42 1.58 5.20
N ALA A 288 19.61 2.01 6.17
CA ALA A 288 20.07 2.73 7.35
C ALA A 288 20.27 1.75 8.51
N VAL A 289 21.51 1.49 8.90
CA VAL A 289 21.84 0.63 10.06
C VAL A 289 22.33 1.50 11.20
N ASP A 290 21.64 1.43 12.35
CA ASP A 290 21.87 2.26 13.54
C ASP A 290 22.09 3.75 13.20
N PRO A 291 21.18 4.39 12.43
CA PRO A 291 21.41 5.76 11.97
C PRO A 291 21.43 6.74 13.14
N VAL A 292 22.44 7.62 13.12
CA VAL A 292 22.55 8.79 14.01
C VAL A 292 22.99 9.98 13.18
N ASN A 293 22.22 11.06 13.20
CA ASN A 293 22.62 12.29 12.53
C ASN A 293 23.65 13.06 13.36
N THR A 294 24.85 13.20 12.82
CA THR A 294 25.95 13.98 13.42
C THR A 294 26.26 15.28 12.67
N GLU A 295 25.51 15.57 11.62
CA GLU A 295 25.75 16.72 10.74
C GLU A 295 25.27 18.02 11.35
N ALA A 296 26.08 19.07 11.22
CA ALA A 296 25.68 20.42 11.59
C ALA A 296 24.77 20.99 10.50
N TRP A 297 23.64 21.61 10.87
CA TRP A 297 22.78 22.31 9.91
C TRP A 297 23.50 23.51 9.28
N ASN A 298 24.19 24.31 10.09
CA ASN A 298 24.97 25.44 9.63
C ASN A 298 26.13 25.70 10.63
N ALA A 299 26.94 26.73 10.38
CA ALA A 299 28.05 27.11 11.26
C ALA A 299 27.60 27.72 12.61
N HIS A 300 26.29 27.95 12.79
CA HIS A 300 25.68 28.69 13.89
C HIS A 300 24.60 27.85 14.61
N GLY A 301 24.99 27.24 15.72
CA GLY A 301 24.06 26.53 16.61
C GLY A 301 24.26 25.02 16.58
N ASP A 302 24.04 24.41 17.74
CA ASP A 302 24.08 22.96 17.93
C ASP A 302 22.64 22.45 18.04
N TRP A 303 21.94 22.43 16.90
CA TRP A 303 20.54 22.03 16.82
C TRP A 303 20.39 20.53 17.07
N ARG A 304 19.54 20.17 18.04
CA ARG A 304 19.31 18.79 18.46
C ARG A 304 17.86 18.38 18.19
N THR A 305 17.68 17.13 17.81
CA THR A 305 16.34 16.60 17.55
C THR A 305 15.60 16.35 18.86
N ILE A 306 14.30 16.66 18.85
CA ILE A 306 13.33 16.28 19.86
C ILE A 306 12.16 15.50 19.25
N ARG A 307 11.56 14.60 20.03
CA ARG A 307 10.41 13.77 19.63
C ARG A 307 9.35 13.65 20.73
N GLY A 308 8.15 13.19 20.37
CA GLY A 308 7.07 12.87 21.33
C GLY A 308 5.94 13.88 21.42
N GLY A 309 6.15 15.16 21.09
CA GLY A 309 5.19 16.20 21.39
C GLY A 309 5.23 16.59 22.87
N SER A 310 4.25 17.35 23.35
CA SER A 310 4.16 17.80 24.73
C SER A 310 2.72 18.13 25.11
N TRP A 311 2.48 18.41 26.39
CA TRP A 311 1.22 18.92 26.96
C TRP A 311 0.68 20.18 26.25
N ALA A 312 1.52 20.86 25.46
CA ALA A 312 1.26 22.15 24.87
C ALA A 312 1.01 22.08 23.34
N VAL A 313 1.07 20.89 22.73
CA VAL A 313 0.96 20.75 21.27
C VAL A 313 -0.22 19.86 20.83
N SER A 314 -0.49 19.85 19.53
CA SER A 314 -1.65 19.19 18.94
C SER A 314 -1.34 17.74 18.57
N PRO A 315 -2.35 16.91 18.32
CA PRO A 315 -2.15 15.52 17.92
C PRO A 315 -1.17 15.32 16.76
N VAL A 316 -1.07 16.26 15.81
CA VAL A 316 -0.16 16.14 14.66
C VAL A 316 1.32 16.16 15.05
N GLN A 317 1.66 16.79 16.18
CA GLN A 317 3.02 16.90 16.69
C GLN A 317 3.36 15.77 17.68
N CYS A 318 2.36 15.06 18.17
CA CYS A 318 2.54 13.92 19.07
C CYS A 318 2.65 12.58 18.33
N ARG A 319 2.72 12.58 16.99
CA ARG A 319 2.83 11.34 16.20
C ARG A 319 4.19 10.67 16.40
N SER A 320 4.26 9.37 16.12
CA SER A 320 5.52 8.61 16.17
C SER A 320 6.60 9.15 15.24
N THR A 321 6.23 9.78 14.12
CA THR A 321 7.18 10.33 13.13
C THR A 321 7.52 11.80 13.37
N ALA A 322 6.78 12.49 14.24
CA ALA A 322 6.94 13.93 14.40
C ALA A 322 8.30 14.22 15.03
N ARG A 323 9.08 15.04 14.34
CA ARG A 323 10.39 15.52 14.78
C ARG A 323 10.38 17.04 14.80
N SER A 324 11.08 17.62 15.76
CA SER A 324 11.31 19.05 15.87
C SER A 324 12.73 19.27 16.41
N TYR A 325 13.11 20.52 16.63
CA TYR A 325 14.44 20.87 17.06
C TYR A 325 14.48 22.06 18.01
N PHE A 326 15.54 22.10 18.82
CA PHE A 326 15.96 23.23 19.65
C PHE A 326 17.49 23.23 19.74
N GLU A 327 18.10 24.35 20.14
CA GLU A 327 19.54 24.37 20.38
C GLU A 327 19.90 23.54 21.61
N ALA A 328 21.10 22.94 21.62
CA ALA A 328 21.55 22.09 22.72
C ALA A 328 21.61 22.80 24.10
N ALA A 329 21.58 24.14 24.12
CA ALA A 329 21.55 24.95 25.33
C ALA A 329 20.15 25.46 25.69
N ASP A 330 19.16 25.29 24.81
CA ASP A 330 17.79 25.72 25.08
C ASP A 330 17.17 24.88 26.19
N ALA A 331 16.37 25.55 27.01
CA ALA A 331 15.64 24.93 28.11
C ALA A 331 14.25 25.58 28.20
N GLY A 332 13.20 24.76 28.12
CA GLY A 332 11.82 25.22 28.15
C GLY A 332 10.93 24.30 28.97
N ALA A 333 9.82 24.83 29.47
CA ALA A 333 8.89 24.11 30.35
C ALA A 333 8.10 22.96 29.66
N TYR A 334 8.42 22.68 28.40
CA TYR A 334 7.92 21.56 27.60
C TYR A 334 9.05 20.66 27.07
N LEU A 335 10.32 20.91 27.46
CA LEU A 335 11.49 20.11 27.08
C LEU A 335 11.95 19.26 28.27
N GLY A 336 12.00 17.95 28.06
CA GLY A 336 12.49 16.94 29.00
C GLY A 336 13.29 15.86 28.26
N PHE A 337 13.47 14.70 28.89
CA PHE A 337 14.18 13.59 28.26
C PHE A 337 13.87 12.26 28.96
N ARG A 338 14.11 11.17 28.23
CA ARG A 338 14.20 9.82 28.78
C ARG A 338 15.58 9.22 28.49
N VAL A 339 15.93 8.19 29.23
CA VAL A 339 17.27 7.59 29.20
C VAL A 339 17.24 6.26 28.47
N ALA A 340 18.22 6.06 27.58
CA ALA A 340 18.58 4.77 27.01
C ALA A 340 19.83 4.20 27.71
N ARG A 341 19.96 2.87 27.70
CA ARG A 341 21.13 2.14 28.20
C ARG A 341 21.50 1.04 27.23
N ASP A 342 22.79 0.88 26.94
CA ASP A 342 23.23 -0.19 26.06
C ASP A 342 22.93 -1.57 26.66
N ALA A 343 22.55 -2.53 25.81
CA ALA A 343 22.31 -3.90 26.24
C ALA A 343 23.63 -4.61 26.63
N PRO A 344 23.57 -5.62 27.52
CA PRO A 344 24.76 -6.33 27.94
C PRO A 344 25.35 -7.19 26.79
N PRO A 345 26.66 -7.52 26.82
CA PRO A 345 27.36 -8.18 25.71
C PRO A 345 26.70 -9.47 25.20
N GLU A 346 26.08 -10.27 26.08
CA GLU A 346 25.37 -11.49 25.70
C GLU A 346 24.19 -11.25 24.77
N ALA A 347 23.47 -10.13 24.95
CA ALA A 347 22.34 -9.75 24.09
C ALA A 347 22.82 -9.23 22.72
N LEU A 348 24.01 -8.63 22.66
CA LEU A 348 24.61 -8.12 21.43
C LEU A 348 25.06 -9.25 20.49
N ALA A 349 25.58 -10.35 21.04
CA ALA A 349 26.10 -11.47 20.24
C ALA A 349 25.02 -12.16 19.37
N GLY A 350 23.79 -12.26 19.88
CA GLY A 350 22.66 -12.80 19.10
C GLY A 350 22.25 -11.90 17.94
N ALA A 351 22.24 -10.59 18.18
CA ALA A 351 21.88 -9.60 17.18
C ALA A 351 22.93 -9.51 16.06
N GLN A 352 24.22 -9.63 16.41
CA GLN A 352 25.31 -9.69 15.45
C GLN A 352 25.17 -10.89 14.49
N ARG A 353 24.90 -12.10 15.01
CA ARG A 353 24.68 -13.29 14.15
C ARG A 353 23.52 -13.10 13.18
N ARG A 354 22.45 -12.42 13.60
CA ARG A 354 21.31 -12.11 12.75
C ARG A 354 21.70 -11.15 11.61
N MET A 355 22.54 -10.15 11.89
CA MET A 355 23.05 -9.23 10.87
C MET A 355 23.98 -9.94 9.87
N GLU A 356 24.81 -10.86 10.35
CA GLU A 356 25.68 -11.68 9.48
C GLU A 356 24.84 -12.59 8.56
N ALA A 357 23.76 -13.18 9.08
CA ALA A 357 22.81 -13.97 8.29
C ALA A 357 22.06 -13.13 7.25
N ASP A 358 21.56 -11.94 7.62
CA ASP A 358 20.94 -10.99 6.68
C ASP A 358 21.91 -10.61 5.56
N ALA A 359 23.14 -10.24 5.90
CA ALA A 359 24.15 -9.85 4.92
C ALA A 359 24.44 -10.99 3.92
N ALA A 360 24.60 -12.22 4.41
CA ALA A 360 24.82 -13.39 3.57
C ALA A 360 23.61 -13.71 2.68
N ALA A 361 22.39 -13.67 3.24
CA ALA A 361 21.15 -13.88 2.49
C ALA A 361 20.94 -12.80 1.43
N ARG A 362 21.19 -11.53 1.78
CA ARG A 362 21.10 -10.37 0.89
C ARG A 362 22.06 -10.51 -0.28
N GLN A 363 23.31 -10.89 -0.03
CA GLN A 363 24.28 -11.13 -1.09
C GLN A 363 23.82 -12.26 -2.03
N ALA A 364 23.33 -13.38 -1.49
CA ALA A 364 22.86 -14.51 -2.28
C ALA A 364 21.64 -14.16 -3.14
N VAL A 365 20.65 -13.45 -2.57
CA VAL A 365 19.45 -13.03 -3.32
C VAL A 365 19.79 -11.98 -4.37
N LEU A 366 20.63 -10.99 -4.07
CA LEU A 366 21.09 -10.01 -5.07
C LEU A 366 21.80 -10.68 -6.24
N ALA A 367 22.61 -11.71 -5.99
CA ALA A 367 23.22 -12.48 -7.07
C ALA A 367 22.20 -13.19 -7.98
N ALA A 368 21.02 -13.54 -7.45
CA ALA A 368 19.97 -14.24 -8.20
C ALA A 368 19.01 -13.30 -8.95
N ILE A 369 18.69 -12.12 -8.40
CA ILE A 369 17.67 -11.20 -8.95
C ILE A 369 18.23 -9.88 -9.46
N GLY A 370 19.52 -9.59 -9.22
CA GLY A 370 20.20 -8.36 -9.62
C GLY A 370 19.98 -7.21 -8.62
N ASP A 371 18.73 -6.85 -8.35
CA ASP A 371 18.37 -5.82 -7.37
C ASP A 371 17.03 -6.14 -6.70
N PHE A 372 16.84 -5.63 -5.48
CA PHE A 372 15.54 -5.67 -4.84
C PHE A 372 14.67 -4.54 -5.38
N ASN A 373 13.41 -4.87 -5.66
CA ASN A 373 12.41 -3.85 -5.87
C ASN A 373 11.92 -3.32 -4.53
N ASN A 374 11.35 -2.12 -4.54
CA ASN A 374 10.73 -1.55 -3.37
C ASN A 374 9.24 -1.91 -3.30
N ALA A 375 8.82 -2.68 -2.29
CA ALA A 375 7.42 -3.10 -2.13
C ALA A 375 6.50 -1.90 -1.79
N ASP A 376 7.03 -0.92 -1.06
CA ASP A 376 6.22 0.15 -0.43
C ASP A 376 6.85 1.54 -0.47
N GLY A 377 8.16 1.65 -0.71
CA GLY A 377 8.97 2.83 -0.39
C GLY A 377 10.14 2.52 0.56
N ALA A 378 10.01 1.48 1.38
CA ALA A 378 11.04 1.07 2.35
C ALA A 378 11.33 -0.46 2.43
N MET A 379 10.35 -1.33 2.18
CA MET A 379 10.51 -2.79 2.34
C MET A 379 10.98 -3.48 1.06
N LEU A 380 11.61 -4.65 1.19
CA LEU A 380 12.14 -5.40 0.06
C LEU A 380 11.05 -6.22 -0.64
N LYS A 381 11.06 -6.15 -1.97
CA LYS A 381 10.38 -7.07 -2.87
C LYS A 381 11.41 -7.90 -3.64
N ALA A 382 11.38 -9.22 -3.45
CA ALA A 382 12.18 -10.15 -4.23
C ALA A 382 11.36 -10.69 -5.41
N ARG A 383 11.72 -10.28 -6.63
CA ARG A 383 11.13 -10.82 -7.87
C ARG A 383 12.11 -11.76 -8.53
N PHE A 384 11.85 -13.05 -8.46
CA PHE A 384 12.73 -14.05 -9.03
C PHE A 384 12.48 -14.22 -10.53
N PRO A 385 13.48 -14.05 -11.41
CA PRO A 385 13.32 -14.28 -12.84
C PRO A 385 13.31 -15.77 -13.20
N ARG A 386 13.86 -16.62 -12.32
CA ARG A 386 13.97 -18.08 -12.45
C ARG A 386 13.76 -18.72 -11.08
N THR A 387 13.33 -19.98 -11.06
CA THR A 387 13.12 -20.73 -9.82
C THR A 387 14.42 -20.77 -8.99
N PRO A 388 14.41 -20.29 -7.73
CA PRO A 388 15.56 -20.38 -6.85
C PRO A 388 15.95 -21.83 -6.55
N ASP A 389 17.22 -22.07 -6.24
CA ASP A 389 17.62 -23.32 -5.64
C ASP A 389 17.22 -23.42 -4.16
N THR A 390 17.32 -24.61 -3.60
CA THR A 390 16.90 -24.88 -2.22
C THR A 390 17.71 -24.14 -1.17
N GLU A 391 19.00 -23.87 -1.43
CA GLU A 391 19.85 -23.13 -0.50
C GLU A 391 19.42 -21.67 -0.43
N LEU A 392 19.09 -21.07 -1.57
CA LEU A 392 18.58 -19.71 -1.65
C LEU A 392 17.22 -19.57 -0.97
N PHE A 393 16.33 -20.56 -1.11
CA PHE A 393 15.04 -20.57 -0.38
C PHE A 393 15.26 -20.50 1.13
N ARG A 394 16.14 -21.33 1.68
CA ARG A 394 16.36 -21.41 3.14
C ARG A 394 16.88 -20.11 3.74
N ARG A 395 17.45 -19.22 2.92
CA ARG A 395 17.97 -17.90 3.34
C ARG A 395 16.92 -16.79 3.31
N LEU A 396 15.76 -17.00 2.68
CA LEU A 396 14.71 -15.97 2.62
C LEU A 396 14.25 -15.48 4.01
N PRO A 397 14.09 -16.33 5.04
CA PRO A 397 13.70 -15.88 6.38
C PRO A 397 14.75 -15.02 7.08
N ASP A 398 16.01 -15.08 6.65
CA ASP A 398 17.10 -14.27 7.22
C ASP A 398 17.08 -12.82 6.71
N LEU A 399 16.39 -12.55 5.59
CA LEU A 399 16.30 -11.22 5.01
C LEU A 399 15.43 -10.29 5.85
N ILE A 400 16.08 -9.28 6.43
CA ILE A 400 15.45 -8.20 7.17
C ILE A 400 14.70 -7.30 6.19
N GLY A 401 13.40 -7.14 6.44
CA GLY A 401 12.53 -6.29 5.62
C GLY A 401 12.01 -6.94 4.34
N LEU A 402 12.18 -8.25 4.14
CA LEU A 402 11.53 -8.95 3.02
C LEU A 402 10.01 -9.02 3.21
N ALA A 403 9.28 -8.24 2.42
CA ALA A 403 7.83 -8.11 2.52
C ALA A 403 7.08 -8.72 1.35
N GLU A 404 7.65 -8.72 0.15
CA GLU A 404 7.01 -9.30 -1.03
C GLU A 404 7.91 -10.29 -1.74
N ILE A 405 7.34 -11.44 -2.13
CA ILE A 405 8.03 -12.45 -2.92
C ILE A 405 7.16 -12.78 -4.14
N GLU A 406 7.75 -12.60 -5.32
CA GLU A 406 7.18 -13.01 -6.60
C GLU A 406 8.06 -14.09 -7.21
N PHE A 407 7.49 -15.29 -7.35
CA PHE A 407 8.13 -16.40 -8.04
C PHE A 407 7.68 -16.48 -9.50
N PRO A 408 8.56 -16.93 -10.41
CA PRO A 408 8.19 -17.16 -11.79
C PRO A 408 7.25 -18.36 -11.92
N ILE A 409 6.55 -18.40 -13.07
CA ILE A 409 5.58 -19.43 -13.50
C ILE A 409 6.15 -20.87 -13.43
N SER A 410 7.46 -21.07 -13.29
CA SER A 410 8.09 -22.39 -13.21
C SER A 410 8.35 -22.89 -11.79
N THR A 411 7.96 -22.15 -10.75
CA THR A 411 8.38 -22.45 -9.37
C THR A 411 7.43 -23.43 -8.70
N GLN A 412 7.94 -24.57 -8.23
CA GLN A 412 7.15 -25.59 -7.58
C GLN A 412 6.93 -25.28 -6.08
N LEU A 413 5.69 -25.27 -5.59
CA LEU A 413 5.36 -25.12 -4.16
C LEU A 413 5.53 -26.45 -3.44
N SER A 414 6.76 -26.76 -3.04
CA SER A 414 7.02 -27.90 -2.15
C SER A 414 6.59 -27.60 -0.71
N PRO A 415 6.33 -28.63 0.12
CA PRO A 415 6.08 -28.43 1.55
C PRO A 415 7.22 -27.69 2.27
N GLU A 416 8.47 -27.93 1.86
CA GLU A 416 9.64 -27.21 2.38
C GLU A 416 9.58 -25.72 2.05
N LEU A 417 9.21 -25.36 0.81
CA LEU A 417 9.07 -23.96 0.41
C LEU A 417 7.95 -23.27 1.20
N LEU A 418 6.80 -23.94 1.40
CA LEU A 418 5.71 -23.40 2.21
C LEU A 418 6.12 -23.16 3.67
N ASP A 419 6.93 -24.06 4.24
CA ASP A 419 7.50 -23.89 5.59
C ASP A 419 8.54 -22.76 5.66
N VAL A 420 9.37 -22.59 4.62
CA VAL A 420 10.28 -21.45 4.49
C VAL A 420 9.52 -20.13 4.42
N LEU A 421 8.52 -20.03 3.53
CA LEU A 421 7.73 -18.81 3.34
C LEU A 421 6.98 -18.41 4.61
N ALA A 422 6.44 -19.39 5.34
CA ALA A 422 5.79 -19.19 6.62
C ALA A 422 6.73 -18.66 7.73
N ARG A 423 8.04 -18.77 7.54
CA ARG A 423 9.06 -18.25 8.48
C ARG A 423 9.59 -16.87 8.09
N VAL A 424 9.24 -16.34 6.92
CA VAL A 424 9.63 -14.98 6.53
C VAL A 424 8.89 -13.97 7.42
N PRO A 425 9.58 -13.23 8.31
CA PRO A 425 8.92 -12.53 9.42
C PRO A 425 7.98 -11.39 9.02
N ASP A 426 8.20 -10.78 7.85
CA ASP A 426 7.50 -9.58 7.38
C ASP A 426 6.77 -9.80 6.07
N LEU A 427 6.55 -11.06 5.67
CA LEU A 427 5.87 -11.40 4.43
C LEU A 427 4.43 -10.86 4.42
N ARG A 428 4.19 -9.89 3.53
CA ARG A 428 2.91 -9.26 3.25
C ARG A 428 2.35 -9.69 1.90
N GLY A 429 3.21 -9.96 0.92
CA GLY A 429 2.80 -10.35 -0.42
C GLY A 429 3.48 -11.64 -0.86
N LEU A 430 2.68 -12.62 -1.25
CA LEU A 430 3.16 -13.86 -1.85
C LEU A 430 2.44 -14.09 -3.18
N GLN A 431 3.21 -14.05 -4.26
CA GLN A 431 2.74 -14.39 -5.59
C GLN A 431 3.47 -15.62 -6.09
N VAL A 432 2.71 -16.68 -6.36
CA VAL A 432 3.21 -17.91 -6.95
C VAL A 432 2.35 -18.28 -8.14
N GLN A 433 2.99 -18.45 -9.29
CA GLN A 433 2.32 -18.82 -10.53
C GLN A 433 2.71 -20.24 -10.94
N HIS A 434 1.70 -21.05 -11.26
CA HIS A 434 1.76 -22.36 -11.93
C HIS A 434 2.87 -23.31 -11.45
N THR A 435 2.65 -24.03 -10.37
CA THR A 435 3.75 -24.81 -9.78
C THR A 435 4.07 -26.12 -10.51
N GLY A 436 3.21 -26.62 -11.40
CA GLY A 436 3.37 -27.94 -12.04
C GLY A 436 3.45 -29.13 -11.05
N TYR A 437 3.30 -28.86 -9.76
CA TYR A 437 3.33 -29.78 -8.64
C TYR A 437 1.99 -29.67 -7.89
N HIS A 438 1.56 -30.73 -7.23
CA HIS A 438 0.26 -30.77 -6.56
C HIS A 438 0.48 -31.06 -5.08
N PRO A 439 0.81 -30.02 -4.27
CA PRO A 439 0.88 -30.18 -2.83
C PRO A 439 -0.46 -30.68 -2.31
N ALA A 440 -0.43 -31.57 -1.32
CA ALA A 440 -1.65 -32.01 -0.66
C ALA A 440 -2.26 -30.83 0.13
N PRO A 441 -3.57 -30.83 0.40
CA PRO A 441 -4.21 -29.75 1.16
C PRO A 441 -3.55 -29.44 2.50
N ALA A 442 -3.03 -30.47 3.19
CA ALA A 442 -2.33 -30.34 4.46
C ALA A 442 -0.97 -29.64 4.35
N ASP A 443 -0.33 -29.65 3.19
CA ASP A 443 0.97 -29.01 2.97
C ASP A 443 0.88 -27.48 3.04
N PHE A 444 -0.33 -26.90 2.91
CA PHE A 444 -0.58 -25.47 3.08
C PHE A 444 -0.72 -25.03 4.54
N ALA A 445 -0.77 -25.96 5.50
CA ALA A 445 -0.88 -25.64 6.93
C ALA A 445 0.18 -24.64 7.44
N PRO A 446 1.45 -24.69 7.01
CA PRO A 446 2.46 -23.68 7.31
C PRO A 446 2.01 -22.23 7.07
N LEU A 447 1.27 -21.96 5.99
CA LEU A 447 0.90 -20.60 5.59
C LEU A 447 0.08 -19.88 6.66
N ALA A 448 -0.67 -20.61 7.50
CA ALA A 448 -1.42 -20.02 8.61
C ALA A 448 -0.54 -19.25 9.61
N ARG A 449 0.78 -19.48 9.62
CA ARG A 449 1.75 -18.72 10.44
C ARG A 449 2.16 -17.38 9.82
N ALA A 450 1.91 -17.16 8.52
CA ALA A 450 2.21 -15.92 7.82
C ALA A 450 1.12 -14.85 8.09
N VAL A 451 0.84 -14.56 9.36
CA VAL A 451 -0.31 -13.76 9.81
C VAL A 451 -0.30 -12.29 9.35
N LYS A 452 0.83 -11.81 8.82
CA LYS A 452 0.99 -10.46 8.24
C LYS A 452 0.63 -10.41 6.75
N LEU A 453 0.27 -11.53 6.13
CA LEU A 453 0.01 -11.60 4.70
C LEU A 453 -1.23 -10.78 4.33
N GLU A 454 -1.04 -9.82 3.43
CA GLU A 454 -2.06 -8.93 2.88
C GLU A 454 -2.46 -9.33 1.45
N THR A 455 -1.53 -9.94 0.70
CA THR A 455 -1.74 -10.38 -0.67
C THR A 455 -1.30 -11.83 -0.83
N LEU A 456 -2.23 -12.69 -1.24
CA LEU A 456 -1.96 -14.08 -1.58
C LEU A 456 -2.49 -14.36 -2.99
N GLU A 457 -1.57 -14.67 -3.90
CA GLU A 457 -1.91 -15.08 -5.26
C GLU A 457 -1.30 -16.46 -5.53
N LEU A 458 -2.15 -17.47 -5.64
CA LEU A 458 -1.77 -18.83 -6.00
C LEU A 458 -2.48 -19.19 -7.30
N SER A 459 -1.70 -19.37 -8.37
CA SER A 459 -2.26 -19.65 -9.70
C SER A 459 -2.06 -21.09 -10.18
N ASN A 460 -3.13 -21.78 -10.58
CA ASN A 460 -3.21 -23.05 -11.30
C ASN A 460 -2.70 -24.26 -10.49
N GLU A 461 -3.07 -24.32 -9.21
CA GLU A 461 -2.67 -25.36 -8.27
C GLU A 461 -3.72 -26.48 -8.21
N ALA A 462 -3.48 -27.60 -8.90
CA ALA A 462 -4.44 -28.72 -8.88
C ALA A 462 -4.56 -29.43 -7.52
N GLY A 463 -3.74 -29.07 -6.52
CA GLY A 463 -3.83 -29.57 -5.15
C GLY A 463 -4.54 -28.65 -4.15
N PHE A 464 -4.91 -27.42 -4.54
CA PHE A 464 -5.54 -26.47 -3.65
C PHE A 464 -7.07 -26.64 -3.66
N ASP A 465 -7.62 -27.34 -2.69
CA ASP A 465 -9.07 -27.63 -2.55
C ASP A 465 -9.72 -26.89 -1.36
N ASP A 466 -10.98 -27.22 -1.07
CA ASP A 466 -11.73 -26.63 0.04
C ASP A 466 -11.10 -26.92 1.42
N ALA A 467 -10.35 -28.02 1.57
CA ALA A 467 -9.64 -28.33 2.82
C ALA A 467 -8.40 -27.42 2.98
N ALA A 468 -7.67 -27.16 1.89
CA ALA A 468 -6.54 -26.24 1.90
C ALA A 468 -6.98 -24.80 2.28
N MET A 469 -8.17 -24.40 1.86
CA MET A 469 -8.74 -23.07 2.13
C MET A 469 -8.83 -22.74 3.64
N LYS A 470 -9.00 -23.75 4.50
CA LYS A 470 -9.02 -23.58 5.97
C LYS A 470 -7.74 -22.97 6.52
N HIS A 471 -6.61 -23.19 5.86
CA HIS A 471 -5.32 -22.63 6.26
C HIS A 471 -5.17 -21.16 5.86
N VAL A 472 -5.93 -20.69 4.85
CA VAL A 472 -5.98 -19.29 4.43
C VAL A 472 -6.97 -18.48 5.27
N ALA A 473 -8.01 -19.12 5.81
CA ALA A 473 -9.03 -18.47 6.65
C ALA A 473 -8.47 -17.78 7.92
N GLY A 474 -7.31 -18.19 8.42
CA GLY A 474 -6.62 -17.58 9.56
C GLY A 474 -5.83 -16.30 9.24
N LEU A 475 -5.71 -15.94 7.95
CA LEU A 475 -4.92 -14.80 7.49
C LEU A 475 -5.78 -13.52 7.46
N GLU A 476 -6.24 -13.08 8.62
CA GLU A 476 -7.24 -11.99 8.78
C GLU A 476 -6.78 -10.61 8.24
N LYS A 477 -5.49 -10.46 7.93
CA LYS A 477 -4.91 -9.27 7.29
C LYS A 477 -5.01 -9.28 5.77
N LEU A 478 -5.51 -10.37 5.15
CA LEU A 478 -5.65 -10.45 3.70
C LEU A 478 -6.60 -9.36 3.17
N ARG A 479 -6.08 -8.61 2.19
CA ARG A 479 -6.79 -7.60 1.41
C ARG A 479 -6.98 -8.04 -0.04
N ARG A 480 -6.05 -8.84 -0.58
CA ARG A 480 -6.11 -9.38 -1.95
C ARG A 480 -5.93 -10.89 -1.93
N LEU A 481 -6.89 -11.61 -2.48
CA LEU A 481 -6.84 -13.06 -2.63
C LEU A 481 -7.17 -13.46 -4.06
N ARG A 482 -6.22 -14.10 -4.73
CA ARG A 482 -6.39 -14.68 -6.06
C ARG A 482 -6.11 -16.18 -6.01
N LEU A 483 -7.12 -16.99 -6.28
CA LEU A 483 -7.04 -18.45 -6.32
C LEU A 483 -7.85 -18.97 -7.52
N ASN A 484 -7.22 -19.71 -8.42
CA ASN A 484 -7.86 -20.22 -9.65
C ASN A 484 -7.73 -21.76 -9.76
N SER A 485 -8.05 -22.47 -8.67
CA SER A 485 -8.07 -23.93 -8.63
C SER A 485 -9.45 -24.50 -8.99
N GLY A 486 -9.48 -25.45 -9.93
CA GLY A 486 -10.68 -26.17 -10.33
C GLY A 486 -11.27 -27.10 -9.25
N LEU A 487 -10.64 -27.24 -8.09
CA LEU A 487 -11.15 -28.01 -6.95
C LEU A 487 -11.96 -27.18 -5.95
N LEU A 488 -11.82 -25.84 -5.99
CA LEU A 488 -12.49 -24.95 -5.04
C LEU A 488 -13.97 -24.81 -5.34
N THR A 489 -14.81 -24.99 -4.33
CA THR A 489 -16.27 -24.84 -4.39
C THR A 489 -16.77 -23.80 -3.40
N ASP A 490 -18.08 -23.56 -3.39
CA ASP A 490 -18.73 -22.73 -2.38
C ASP A 490 -18.55 -23.25 -0.94
N ALA A 491 -18.12 -24.50 -0.73
CA ALA A 491 -17.72 -24.98 0.60
C ALA A 491 -16.41 -24.34 1.07
N GLY A 492 -15.40 -24.21 0.20
CA GLY A 492 -14.17 -23.48 0.50
C GLY A 492 -14.43 -22.00 0.72
N LEU A 493 -15.30 -21.37 -0.08
CA LEU A 493 -15.66 -19.95 0.09
C LEU A 493 -16.23 -19.66 1.50
N ARG A 494 -16.97 -20.60 2.10
CA ARG A 494 -17.52 -20.43 3.47
C ARG A 494 -16.46 -20.27 4.54
N GLU A 495 -15.28 -20.83 4.34
CA GLU A 495 -14.16 -20.72 5.29
C GLU A 495 -13.63 -19.28 5.38
N LEU A 496 -13.86 -18.44 4.36
CA LEU A 496 -13.32 -17.08 4.28
C LEU A 496 -14.11 -16.04 5.09
N GLY A 497 -15.13 -16.45 5.86
CA GLY A 497 -16.02 -15.53 6.58
C GLY A 497 -15.32 -14.60 7.59
N ARG A 498 -14.10 -14.93 8.04
CA ARG A 498 -13.28 -14.10 8.96
C ARG A 498 -12.50 -12.99 8.26
N LEU A 499 -12.33 -13.06 6.94
CA LEU A 499 -11.51 -12.11 6.17
C LEU A 499 -12.24 -10.79 5.92
N LYS A 500 -12.53 -10.03 6.99
CA LYS A 500 -13.31 -8.78 6.93
C LYS A 500 -12.54 -7.58 6.36
N GLN A 501 -11.25 -7.75 6.07
CA GLN A 501 -10.41 -6.73 5.42
C GLN A 501 -10.26 -6.95 3.91
N LEU A 502 -10.94 -7.97 3.36
CA LEU A 502 -10.79 -8.34 1.96
C LEU A 502 -11.36 -7.27 1.03
N GLU A 503 -10.53 -6.78 0.11
CA GLU A 503 -10.84 -5.75 -0.88
C GLU A 503 -10.91 -6.31 -2.29
N GLN A 504 -10.14 -7.36 -2.58
CA GLN A 504 -10.10 -8.01 -3.88
C GLN A 504 -10.17 -9.52 -3.73
N LEU A 505 -11.13 -10.14 -4.40
CA LEU A 505 -11.29 -11.57 -4.46
C LEU A 505 -11.44 -12.02 -5.92
N ASP A 506 -10.47 -12.79 -6.42
CA ASP A 506 -10.52 -13.41 -7.75
C ASP A 506 -10.47 -14.93 -7.62
N LEU A 507 -11.62 -15.56 -7.85
CA LEU A 507 -11.87 -16.99 -7.85
C LEU A 507 -12.28 -17.50 -9.23
N ARG A 508 -11.88 -16.82 -10.32
CA ARG A 508 -12.14 -17.33 -11.67
C ARG A 508 -11.42 -18.64 -11.92
N PHE A 509 -11.96 -19.44 -12.84
CA PHE A 509 -11.50 -20.79 -13.16
C PHE A 509 -11.60 -21.78 -11.98
N THR A 510 -12.55 -21.56 -11.07
CA THR A 510 -12.86 -22.47 -9.95
C THR A 510 -14.23 -23.14 -10.15
N LYS A 511 -14.65 -24.00 -9.19
CA LYS A 511 -16.02 -24.53 -9.09
C LYS A 511 -16.95 -23.67 -8.22
N VAL A 512 -16.48 -22.53 -7.71
CA VAL A 512 -17.29 -21.57 -6.96
C VAL A 512 -18.35 -20.98 -7.89
N THR A 513 -19.57 -20.84 -7.38
CA THR A 513 -20.75 -20.28 -8.07
C THR A 513 -21.24 -18.99 -7.42
N GLY A 514 -20.74 -18.66 -6.23
CA GLY A 514 -21.11 -17.47 -5.46
C GLY A 514 -22.31 -17.68 -4.54
N ALA A 515 -22.83 -18.91 -4.44
CA ALA A 515 -23.90 -19.29 -3.52
C ALA A 515 -23.57 -19.02 -2.04
N SER A 516 -22.28 -18.93 -1.69
CA SER A 516 -21.81 -18.61 -0.33
C SER A 516 -21.22 -17.20 -0.19
N LEU A 517 -21.52 -16.25 -1.08
CA LEU A 517 -20.95 -14.89 -1.00
C LEU A 517 -21.38 -14.12 0.27
N ASP A 518 -22.50 -14.50 0.89
CA ASP A 518 -23.04 -13.89 2.11
C ASP A 518 -22.07 -13.97 3.30
N VAL A 519 -21.19 -14.98 3.35
CA VAL A 519 -20.19 -15.11 4.42
C VAL A 519 -19.21 -13.93 4.47
N LEU A 520 -19.02 -13.27 3.34
CA LEU A 520 -18.13 -12.11 3.20
C LEU A 520 -18.81 -10.79 3.57
N ALA A 521 -20.07 -10.80 4.04
CA ALA A 521 -20.77 -9.60 4.49
C ALA A 521 -19.90 -8.74 5.42
N GLY A 522 -19.84 -7.43 5.14
CA GLY A 522 -19.02 -6.47 5.88
C GLY A 522 -17.58 -6.29 5.35
N ALA A 523 -17.11 -7.13 4.42
CA ALA A 523 -15.83 -6.91 3.76
C ALA A 523 -15.91 -5.72 2.77
N PRO A 524 -14.87 -4.85 2.71
CA PRO A 524 -14.85 -3.68 1.84
C PRO A 524 -14.49 -4.04 0.38
N LEU A 525 -15.16 -5.04 -0.20
CA LEU A 525 -14.86 -5.53 -1.55
C LEU A 525 -15.01 -4.43 -2.61
N GLN A 526 -13.97 -4.30 -3.41
CA GLN A 526 -13.85 -3.43 -4.59
C GLN A 526 -13.73 -4.24 -5.88
N VAL A 527 -13.11 -5.43 -5.81
CA VAL A 527 -12.98 -6.36 -6.94
C VAL A 527 -13.53 -7.72 -6.52
N LEU A 528 -14.48 -8.25 -7.28
CA LEU A 528 -15.02 -9.59 -7.09
C LEU A 528 -15.14 -10.31 -8.43
N ASN A 529 -14.34 -11.34 -8.63
CA ASN A 529 -14.33 -12.12 -9.87
C ASN A 529 -14.65 -13.58 -9.55
N VAL A 530 -15.85 -14.03 -9.91
CA VAL A 530 -16.37 -15.38 -9.65
C VAL A 530 -17.15 -15.82 -10.88
N ASP A 531 -16.79 -16.95 -11.49
CA ASP A 531 -17.49 -17.45 -12.68
C ASP A 531 -18.84 -18.11 -12.33
N ARG A 532 -19.78 -18.11 -13.28
CA ARG A 532 -21.11 -18.77 -13.22
C ARG A 532 -22.02 -18.29 -12.08
N LEU A 533 -22.02 -16.99 -11.76
CA LEU A 533 -23.05 -16.44 -10.87
C LEU A 533 -24.45 -16.75 -11.44
N ASP A 534 -25.36 -17.17 -10.55
CA ASP A 534 -26.79 -17.30 -10.82
C ASP A 534 -27.58 -16.17 -10.13
N ASP A 535 -28.91 -16.19 -10.24
CA ASP A 535 -29.77 -15.14 -9.65
C ASP A 535 -29.66 -15.05 -8.13
N ALA A 536 -29.51 -16.19 -7.43
CA ALA A 536 -29.38 -16.22 -5.99
C ALA A 536 -28.05 -15.64 -5.54
N ALA A 537 -26.95 -16.02 -6.21
CA ALA A 537 -25.63 -15.46 -5.98
C ALA A 537 -25.59 -13.94 -6.25
N ALA A 538 -26.23 -13.49 -7.33
CA ALA A 538 -26.33 -12.07 -7.68
C ALA A 538 -27.04 -11.23 -6.61
N ALA A 539 -28.04 -11.80 -5.92
CA ALA A 539 -28.75 -11.12 -4.84
C ALA A 539 -27.84 -10.77 -3.64
N HIS A 540 -26.77 -11.53 -3.40
CA HIS A 540 -25.79 -11.26 -2.34
C HIS A 540 -24.90 -10.04 -2.63
N LEU A 541 -24.72 -9.67 -3.90
CA LEU A 541 -23.85 -8.56 -4.31
C LEU A 541 -24.25 -7.21 -3.71
N ARG A 542 -25.53 -7.04 -3.32
CA ARG A 542 -26.03 -5.84 -2.62
C ARG A 542 -25.28 -5.52 -1.32
N GLN A 543 -24.61 -6.52 -0.73
CA GLN A 543 -23.83 -6.37 0.49
C GLN A 543 -22.47 -5.69 0.23
N PHE A 544 -22.07 -5.52 -1.03
CA PHE A 544 -20.77 -4.95 -1.44
C PHE A 544 -20.96 -3.65 -2.25
N PRO A 545 -21.46 -2.56 -1.64
CA PRO A 545 -21.75 -1.31 -2.34
C PRO A 545 -20.51 -0.57 -2.87
N SER A 546 -19.31 -0.99 -2.47
CA SER A 546 -18.03 -0.43 -2.90
C SER A 546 -17.43 -1.10 -4.15
N LEU A 547 -18.10 -2.11 -4.72
CA LEU A 547 -17.62 -2.81 -5.92
C LEU A 547 -17.38 -1.85 -7.10
N ARG A 548 -16.20 -1.97 -7.68
CA ARG A 548 -15.73 -1.30 -8.89
C ARG A 548 -15.50 -2.27 -10.04
N GLU A 549 -15.12 -3.51 -9.74
CA GLU A 549 -14.93 -4.57 -10.74
C GLU A 549 -15.73 -5.81 -10.38
N LEU A 550 -16.45 -6.34 -11.38
CA LEU A 550 -17.13 -7.62 -11.32
C LEU A 550 -16.90 -8.39 -12.63
N ALA A 551 -16.32 -9.58 -12.53
CA ALA A 551 -16.26 -10.55 -13.62
C ALA A 551 -17.01 -11.82 -13.24
N SER A 552 -17.95 -12.23 -14.08
CA SER A 552 -18.65 -13.50 -13.97
C SER A 552 -18.85 -14.10 -15.36
N ARG A 553 -17.86 -14.87 -15.82
CA ARG A 553 -17.97 -15.59 -17.09
C ARG A 553 -18.92 -16.76 -16.96
N ASP A 554 -19.56 -17.13 -18.06
CA ASP A 554 -20.53 -18.24 -18.10
C ASP A 554 -21.65 -18.07 -17.06
N ALA A 555 -22.03 -16.81 -16.75
CA ALA A 555 -23.09 -16.49 -15.80
C ALA A 555 -24.41 -17.17 -16.19
N ALA A 556 -25.07 -17.77 -15.20
CA ALA A 556 -26.37 -18.42 -15.33
C ALA A 556 -27.53 -17.51 -14.87
N MET A 557 -27.27 -16.22 -14.67
CA MET A 557 -28.27 -15.22 -14.32
C MET A 557 -29.33 -15.05 -15.40
N THR A 558 -30.59 -14.96 -14.99
CA THR A 558 -31.71 -14.47 -15.81
C THR A 558 -31.79 -12.94 -15.74
N THR A 559 -32.82 -12.35 -16.35
CA THR A 559 -33.13 -10.91 -16.19
C THR A 559 -33.29 -10.49 -14.72
N ALA A 560 -33.76 -11.38 -13.84
CA ALA A 560 -33.87 -11.11 -12.41
C ALA A 560 -32.48 -10.95 -11.76
N GLY A 561 -31.53 -11.83 -12.08
CA GLY A 561 -30.13 -11.72 -11.63
C GLY A 561 -29.46 -10.43 -12.09
N PHE A 562 -29.59 -10.07 -13.37
CA PHE A 562 -29.03 -8.81 -13.88
C PHE A 562 -29.66 -7.57 -13.24
N ALA A 563 -30.93 -7.65 -12.80
CA ALA A 563 -31.55 -6.55 -12.05
C ALA A 563 -30.89 -6.29 -10.69
N HIS A 564 -30.30 -7.32 -10.05
CA HIS A 564 -29.53 -7.13 -8.81
C HIS A 564 -28.24 -6.33 -9.03
N LEU A 565 -27.63 -6.43 -10.22
CA LEU A 565 -26.42 -5.66 -10.55
C LEU A 565 -26.68 -4.15 -10.63
N ALA A 566 -27.89 -3.73 -10.99
CA ALA A 566 -28.24 -2.32 -11.18
C ALA A 566 -28.06 -1.44 -9.92
N GLY A 567 -27.94 -2.04 -8.73
CA GLY A 567 -27.64 -1.36 -7.48
C GLY A 567 -26.17 -0.97 -7.30
N LEU A 568 -25.25 -1.57 -8.06
CA LEU A 568 -23.81 -1.40 -7.95
C LEU A 568 -23.33 -0.13 -8.69
N ARG A 569 -23.78 1.04 -8.25
CA ARG A 569 -23.57 2.32 -8.96
C ARG A 569 -22.10 2.77 -9.06
N ARG A 570 -21.19 2.15 -8.31
CA ARG A 570 -19.74 2.39 -8.37
C ARG A 570 -19.01 1.44 -9.32
N LEU A 571 -19.71 0.52 -9.97
CA LEU A 571 -19.11 -0.45 -10.88
C LEU A 571 -18.55 0.26 -12.12
N GLU A 572 -17.26 0.04 -12.38
CA GLU A 572 -16.48 0.61 -13.47
C GLU A 572 -16.13 -0.46 -14.52
N ILE A 573 -15.91 -1.70 -14.09
CA ILE A 573 -15.54 -2.82 -14.95
C ILE A 573 -16.54 -3.96 -14.75
N LEU A 574 -17.15 -4.41 -15.85
CA LEU A 574 -18.08 -5.53 -15.87
C LEU A 574 -17.72 -6.51 -16.99
N ASP A 575 -17.43 -7.76 -16.64
CA ASP A 575 -17.21 -8.85 -17.58
C ASP A 575 -18.27 -9.94 -17.39
N LEU A 576 -19.11 -10.11 -18.40
CA LEU A 576 -20.19 -11.10 -18.49
C LEU A 576 -20.00 -11.99 -19.72
N SER A 577 -18.74 -12.27 -20.09
CA SER A 577 -18.43 -13.13 -21.23
C SER A 577 -19.11 -14.50 -21.09
N ASN A 578 -19.68 -14.99 -22.19
CA ASN A 578 -20.43 -16.24 -22.28
C ASN A 578 -21.67 -16.33 -21.37
N ALA A 579 -22.20 -15.21 -20.86
CA ALA A 579 -23.49 -15.19 -20.18
C ALA A 579 -24.62 -15.41 -21.21
N ARG A 580 -24.88 -16.66 -21.60
CA ARG A 580 -25.79 -17.00 -22.71
C ARG A 580 -27.24 -16.57 -22.48
N GLN A 581 -27.64 -16.37 -21.22
CA GLN A 581 -28.97 -15.88 -20.85
C GLN A 581 -29.09 -14.35 -20.90
N LEU A 582 -27.98 -13.63 -21.06
CA LEU A 582 -27.97 -12.19 -21.23
C LEU A 582 -28.43 -11.82 -22.65
N THR A 583 -29.71 -11.52 -22.78
CA THR A 583 -30.35 -11.00 -24.01
C THR A 583 -30.62 -9.50 -23.87
N ASP A 584 -31.18 -8.86 -24.90
CA ASP A 584 -31.55 -7.44 -24.89
C ASP A 584 -32.30 -6.98 -23.63
N ALA A 585 -33.24 -7.79 -23.14
CA ALA A 585 -33.99 -7.49 -21.91
C ALA A 585 -33.09 -7.40 -20.66
N GLY A 586 -32.02 -8.20 -20.61
CA GLY A 586 -31.05 -8.20 -19.52
C GLY A 586 -30.10 -6.99 -19.52
N PHE A 587 -29.93 -6.31 -20.66
CA PHE A 587 -29.12 -5.08 -20.74
C PHE A 587 -29.86 -3.84 -20.22
N ALA A 588 -31.20 -3.83 -20.20
CA ALA A 588 -31.97 -2.70 -19.70
C ALA A 588 -31.66 -2.34 -18.23
N PRO A 589 -31.55 -3.30 -17.28
CA PRO A 589 -31.06 -3.00 -15.93
C PRO A 589 -29.61 -2.49 -15.88
N LEU A 590 -28.73 -3.01 -16.75
CA LEU A 590 -27.31 -2.64 -16.78
C LEU A 590 -27.06 -1.19 -17.21
N ALA A 591 -27.99 -0.59 -17.97
CA ALA A 591 -27.96 0.82 -18.33
C ALA A 591 -27.95 1.78 -17.11
N ARG A 592 -28.27 1.29 -15.91
CA ARG A 592 -28.20 2.07 -14.66
C ARG A 592 -26.80 2.17 -14.05
N LEU A 593 -25.83 1.43 -14.60
CA LEU A 593 -24.43 1.43 -14.16
C LEU A 593 -23.67 2.63 -14.74
N VAL A 594 -24.07 3.84 -14.34
CA VAL A 594 -23.55 5.10 -14.91
C VAL A 594 -22.04 5.33 -14.71
N SER A 595 -21.42 4.61 -13.78
CA SER A 595 -19.96 4.64 -13.55
C SER A 595 -19.19 3.68 -14.45
N LEU A 596 -19.87 2.86 -15.27
CA LEU A 596 -19.21 1.86 -16.10
C LEU A 596 -18.29 2.51 -17.12
N ARG A 597 -17.09 1.95 -17.23
CA ARG A 597 -16.01 2.34 -18.16
C ARG A 597 -15.67 1.21 -19.11
N ARG A 598 -15.71 -0.03 -18.62
CA ARG A 598 -15.42 -1.22 -19.40
C ARG A 598 -16.56 -2.23 -19.28
N LEU A 599 -17.07 -2.65 -20.44
CA LEU A 599 -18.04 -3.74 -20.55
C LEU A 599 -17.53 -4.81 -21.52
N VAL A 600 -17.45 -6.05 -21.02
CA VAL A 600 -17.18 -7.24 -21.84
C VAL A 600 -18.43 -8.12 -21.81
N ALA A 601 -19.07 -8.30 -22.96
CA ALA A 601 -20.32 -9.04 -23.13
C ALA A 601 -20.24 -9.94 -24.39
N THR A 602 -19.10 -10.58 -24.60
CA THR A 602 -18.90 -11.53 -25.70
C THR A 602 -19.68 -12.82 -25.45
N GLY A 603 -20.23 -13.48 -26.48
CA GLY A 603 -20.97 -14.75 -26.29
C GLY A 603 -22.30 -14.59 -25.56
N THR A 604 -22.95 -13.44 -25.74
CA THR A 604 -24.25 -13.10 -25.18
C THR A 604 -25.30 -13.04 -26.30
N GLY A 605 -26.58 -12.99 -25.93
CA GLY A 605 -27.69 -12.82 -26.86
C GLY A 605 -27.99 -11.35 -27.20
N LEU A 606 -26.97 -10.49 -27.24
CA LEU A 606 -27.10 -9.05 -27.48
C LEU A 606 -27.52 -8.74 -28.92
N GLY A 607 -28.64 -8.07 -29.12
CA GLY A 607 -29.08 -7.50 -30.40
C GLY A 607 -29.08 -5.97 -30.38
N ASP A 608 -29.73 -5.38 -31.39
CA ASP A 608 -29.79 -3.93 -31.56
C ASP A 608 -30.49 -3.22 -30.38
N GLN A 609 -31.49 -3.85 -29.74
CA GLN A 609 -32.18 -3.21 -28.60
C GLN A 609 -31.30 -3.15 -27.36
N GLY A 610 -30.49 -4.18 -27.11
CA GLY A 610 -29.55 -4.17 -25.99
C GLY A 610 -28.48 -3.10 -26.19
N VAL A 611 -28.00 -2.90 -27.41
CA VAL A 611 -27.09 -1.80 -27.73
C VAL A 611 -27.75 -0.44 -27.48
N ARG A 612 -29.03 -0.27 -27.82
CA ARG A 612 -29.78 0.96 -27.47
C ARG A 612 -29.87 1.21 -25.97
N HIS A 613 -29.97 0.16 -25.16
CA HIS A 613 -29.89 0.31 -23.70
C HIS A 613 -28.50 0.78 -23.26
N LEU A 614 -27.44 0.27 -23.87
CA LEU A 614 -26.05 0.66 -23.58
C LEU A 614 -25.73 2.10 -24.02
N ALA A 615 -26.41 2.65 -25.03
CA ALA A 615 -26.19 4.00 -25.54
C ALA A 615 -26.30 5.09 -24.45
N GLY A 616 -27.04 4.85 -23.36
CA GLY A 616 -27.13 5.77 -22.21
C GLY A 616 -25.88 5.82 -21.32
N LEU A 617 -24.92 4.90 -21.50
CA LEU A 617 -23.69 4.82 -20.71
C LEU A 617 -22.61 5.75 -21.29
N ASN A 618 -22.83 7.06 -21.19
CA ASN A 618 -21.96 8.10 -21.78
C ASN A 618 -20.50 8.09 -21.27
N GLY A 619 -20.22 7.37 -20.16
CA GLY A 619 -18.87 7.20 -19.61
C GLY A 619 -18.13 5.97 -20.14
N LEU A 620 -18.76 5.13 -20.96
CA LEU A 620 -18.18 3.87 -21.43
C LEU A 620 -17.02 4.13 -22.41
N THR A 621 -15.84 3.63 -22.07
CA THR A 621 -14.61 3.81 -22.85
C THR A 621 -14.20 2.53 -23.58
N GLU A 622 -14.42 1.37 -22.97
CA GLU A 622 -14.05 0.07 -23.52
C GLU A 622 -15.28 -0.82 -23.66
N LEU A 623 -15.55 -1.29 -24.87
CA LEU A 623 -16.70 -2.13 -25.16
C LEU A 623 -16.27 -3.34 -26.00
N GLN A 624 -16.48 -4.53 -25.45
CA GLN A 624 -16.29 -5.78 -26.16
C GLN A 624 -17.61 -6.54 -26.24
N LEU A 625 -18.11 -6.72 -27.46
CA LEU A 625 -19.36 -7.40 -27.76
C LEU A 625 -19.08 -8.63 -28.58
N GLY A 626 -19.99 -9.60 -28.52
CA GLY A 626 -20.07 -10.61 -29.56
C GLY A 626 -21.43 -11.26 -29.64
N SER A 627 -22.04 -11.12 -30.82
CA SER A 627 -23.37 -11.61 -31.12
C SER A 627 -23.61 -11.70 -32.63
N SER A 628 -24.30 -12.77 -33.04
CA SER A 628 -24.80 -12.95 -34.40
C SER A 628 -26.06 -12.13 -34.72
N ALA A 629 -26.72 -11.55 -33.71
CA ALA A 629 -27.97 -10.80 -33.84
C ALA A 629 -27.77 -9.29 -34.08
N LEU A 630 -26.54 -8.79 -33.98
CA LEU A 630 -26.23 -7.39 -34.20
C LEU A 630 -26.33 -7.03 -35.70
N THR A 631 -27.04 -5.96 -36.03
CA THR A 631 -27.21 -5.46 -37.42
C THR A 631 -26.60 -4.08 -37.61
N ASP A 632 -26.68 -3.55 -38.84
CA ASP A 632 -26.30 -2.16 -39.14
C ASP A 632 -27.00 -1.14 -38.22
N ALA A 633 -28.25 -1.38 -37.79
CA ALA A 633 -28.95 -0.45 -36.91
C ALA A 633 -28.31 -0.40 -35.50
N GLY A 634 -27.88 -1.55 -34.97
CA GLY A 634 -27.10 -1.61 -33.73
C GLY A 634 -25.73 -0.95 -33.88
N MET A 635 -25.02 -1.19 -34.98
CA MET A 635 -23.74 -0.53 -35.26
C MET A 635 -23.87 0.99 -35.32
N ARG A 636 -24.92 1.53 -35.96
CA ARG A 636 -25.18 2.98 -35.93
C ARG A 636 -25.37 3.51 -34.52
N THR A 637 -26.06 2.75 -33.67
CA THR A 637 -26.27 3.10 -32.26
C THR A 637 -24.95 3.09 -31.47
N LEU A 638 -24.03 2.15 -31.76
CA LEU A 638 -22.68 2.17 -31.18
C LEU A 638 -21.90 3.44 -31.53
N GLY A 639 -22.15 4.03 -32.71
CA GLY A 639 -21.59 5.32 -33.12
C GLY A 639 -22.00 6.51 -32.22
N GLU A 640 -22.97 6.33 -31.33
CA GLU A 640 -23.40 7.36 -30.36
C GLU A 640 -22.57 7.35 -29.07
N LEU A 641 -21.80 6.29 -28.81
CA LEU A 641 -20.95 6.14 -27.64
C LEU A 641 -19.62 6.89 -27.81
N VAL A 642 -19.69 8.22 -27.89
CA VAL A 642 -18.56 9.11 -28.23
C VAL A 642 -17.36 9.07 -27.29
N ALA A 643 -17.51 8.47 -26.10
CA ALA A 643 -16.43 8.28 -25.13
C ALA A 643 -15.57 7.04 -25.40
N LEU A 644 -15.97 6.15 -26.33
CA LEU A 644 -15.24 4.91 -26.62
C LEU A 644 -13.82 5.20 -27.12
N ASN A 645 -12.86 4.54 -26.47
CA ASN A 645 -11.47 4.43 -26.87
C ASN A 645 -11.17 3.07 -27.52
N SER A 646 -11.95 2.04 -27.21
CA SER A 646 -11.73 0.66 -27.65
C SER A 646 -13.06 0.00 -27.92
N LEU A 647 -13.26 -0.42 -29.17
CA LEU A 647 -14.44 -1.15 -29.59
C LEU A 647 -14.03 -2.48 -30.23
N VAL A 648 -14.50 -3.57 -29.63
CA VAL A 648 -14.35 -4.92 -30.15
C VAL A 648 -15.73 -5.49 -30.42
N VAL A 649 -15.99 -5.82 -31.68
CA VAL A 649 -17.15 -6.61 -32.08
C VAL A 649 -16.62 -7.96 -32.57
N SER A 650 -16.54 -8.88 -31.61
CA SER A 650 -16.15 -10.28 -31.80
C SER A 650 -17.35 -11.12 -32.23
N GLN A 651 -17.13 -12.34 -32.71
CA GLN A 651 -18.18 -13.24 -33.23
C GLN A 651 -18.80 -12.73 -34.54
N ASP A 652 -19.27 -13.66 -35.37
CA ASP A 652 -19.72 -13.35 -36.73
C ASP A 652 -20.94 -12.44 -36.72
N ALA A 653 -20.71 -11.13 -36.77
CA ALA A 653 -21.72 -10.11 -36.99
C ALA A 653 -22.21 -10.20 -38.44
N THR A 654 -22.86 -11.33 -38.77
CA THR A 654 -23.23 -11.73 -40.12
C THR A 654 -24.21 -10.74 -40.77
N GLN A 655 -24.89 -9.93 -39.98
CA GLN A 655 -25.85 -8.93 -40.47
C GLN A 655 -25.27 -7.51 -40.52
N VAL A 656 -23.99 -7.34 -40.18
CA VAL A 656 -23.29 -6.05 -40.27
C VAL A 656 -22.65 -5.93 -41.65
N THR A 657 -22.93 -4.81 -42.31
CA THR A 657 -22.40 -4.42 -43.62
C THR A 657 -21.69 -3.07 -43.51
N ASP A 658 -21.18 -2.57 -44.63
CA ASP A 658 -20.57 -1.24 -44.74
C ASP A 658 -21.50 -0.10 -44.27
N ARG A 659 -22.83 -0.27 -44.34
CA ARG A 659 -23.80 0.75 -43.89
C ARG A 659 -23.81 0.94 -42.37
N GLY A 660 -23.43 -0.08 -41.60
CA GLY A 660 -23.39 0.01 -40.13
C GLY A 660 -22.35 1.00 -39.60
N LEU A 661 -21.31 1.30 -40.39
CA LEU A 661 -20.20 2.16 -39.97
C LEU A 661 -20.43 3.65 -40.24
N GLU A 662 -21.57 4.02 -40.85
CA GLU A 662 -21.91 5.38 -41.30
C GLU A 662 -21.68 6.48 -40.23
N PHE A 663 -21.92 6.19 -38.95
CA PHE A 663 -21.79 7.16 -37.85
C PHE A 663 -20.49 7.06 -37.05
N PHE A 664 -19.55 6.20 -37.44
CA PHE A 664 -18.32 5.97 -36.66
C PHE A 664 -17.41 7.20 -36.62
N TRP A 665 -17.57 8.16 -37.52
CA TRP A 665 -16.87 9.45 -37.49
C TRP A 665 -17.07 10.21 -36.17
N ARG A 666 -18.15 9.94 -35.42
CA ARG A 666 -18.44 10.57 -34.12
C ARG A 666 -17.56 10.04 -32.97
N LEU A 667 -16.93 8.88 -33.15
CA LEU A 667 -16.12 8.22 -32.12
C LEU A 667 -14.72 8.83 -32.07
N HIS A 668 -14.62 10.14 -31.86
CA HIS A 668 -13.37 10.90 -31.99
C HIS A 668 -12.25 10.45 -31.02
N ARG A 669 -12.59 9.73 -29.95
CA ARG A 669 -11.65 9.15 -28.97
C ARG A 669 -11.23 7.71 -29.28
N LEU A 670 -11.78 7.11 -30.34
CA LEU A 670 -11.53 5.71 -30.67
C LEU A 670 -10.08 5.53 -31.08
N ASN A 671 -9.38 4.68 -30.34
CA ASN A 671 -7.98 4.36 -30.53
C ASN A 671 -7.78 2.96 -31.12
N TYR A 672 -8.60 2.01 -30.67
CA TYR A 672 -8.58 0.61 -31.08
C TYR A 672 -9.94 0.16 -31.60
N LEU A 673 -9.96 -0.36 -32.83
CA LEU A 673 -11.15 -0.93 -33.46
C LEU A 673 -10.86 -2.36 -33.91
N SER A 674 -11.64 -3.32 -33.42
CA SER A 674 -11.62 -4.71 -33.88
C SER A 674 -13.02 -5.14 -34.30
N LEU A 675 -13.20 -5.46 -35.58
CA LEU A 675 -14.50 -5.84 -36.14
C LEU A 675 -14.36 -7.18 -36.88
N HIS A 676 -15.16 -8.17 -36.48
CA HIS A 676 -15.32 -9.41 -37.21
C HIS A 676 -16.70 -9.47 -37.89
N ALA A 677 -16.78 -8.97 -39.12
CA ALA A 677 -18.02 -8.87 -39.89
C ALA A 677 -17.84 -9.50 -41.28
N PRO A 678 -18.34 -10.74 -41.51
CA PRO A 678 -18.11 -11.46 -42.76
C PRO A 678 -18.58 -10.73 -44.02
N ASN A 679 -19.60 -9.87 -43.90
CA ASN A 679 -20.22 -9.14 -45.01
C ASN A 679 -19.70 -7.70 -45.19
N LEU A 680 -18.65 -7.31 -44.47
CA LEU A 680 -18.00 -6.02 -44.64
C LEU A 680 -17.09 -6.04 -45.88
N THR A 681 -17.37 -5.18 -46.87
CA THR A 681 -16.57 -5.12 -48.11
C THR A 681 -15.37 -4.17 -48.00
N GLY A 682 -15.43 -3.22 -47.06
CA GLY A 682 -14.42 -2.20 -46.83
C GLY A 682 -14.76 -0.84 -47.46
N SER A 683 -15.82 -0.76 -48.28
CA SER A 683 -16.29 0.49 -48.88
C SER A 683 -16.92 1.46 -47.87
N GLY A 684 -17.39 0.96 -46.72
CA GLY A 684 -17.97 1.75 -45.65
C GLY A 684 -16.97 2.28 -44.62
N LEU A 685 -15.67 2.12 -44.85
CA LEU A 685 -14.63 2.55 -43.89
C LEU A 685 -14.29 4.05 -43.97
N ALA A 686 -14.89 4.79 -44.91
CA ALA A 686 -14.67 6.22 -45.06
C ALA A 686 -14.84 7.03 -43.75
N PRO A 687 -15.83 6.78 -42.87
CA PRO A 687 -15.96 7.52 -41.60
C PRO A 687 -14.75 7.41 -40.66
N LEU A 688 -13.90 6.38 -40.82
CA LEU A 688 -12.70 6.21 -39.99
C LEU A 688 -11.61 7.25 -40.31
N THR A 689 -11.65 7.91 -41.47
CA THR A 689 -10.66 8.94 -41.85
C THR A 689 -10.76 10.18 -40.96
N GLU A 690 -11.92 10.42 -40.36
CA GLU A 690 -12.17 11.52 -39.42
C GLU A 690 -11.64 11.24 -38.01
N LEU A 691 -11.16 10.02 -37.74
CA LEU A 691 -10.75 9.58 -36.40
C LEU A 691 -9.27 9.84 -36.15
N ALA A 692 -8.96 11.05 -35.69
CA ALA A 692 -7.60 11.49 -35.40
C ALA A 692 -6.90 10.65 -34.30
N GLU A 693 -7.64 10.04 -33.37
CA GLU A 693 -7.07 9.21 -32.29
C GLU A 693 -6.92 7.73 -32.64
N LEU A 694 -7.44 7.28 -33.78
CA LEU A 694 -7.36 5.89 -34.21
C LEU A 694 -5.91 5.49 -34.51
N ARG A 695 -5.46 4.39 -33.91
CA ARG A 695 -4.09 3.84 -34.06
C ARG A 695 -4.11 2.42 -34.58
N ASP A 696 -5.09 1.64 -34.14
CA ASP A 696 -5.09 0.20 -34.35
C ASP A 696 -6.42 -0.27 -34.92
N VAL A 697 -6.36 -0.92 -36.08
CA VAL A 697 -7.54 -1.49 -36.75
C VAL A 697 -7.31 -2.98 -37.02
N GLN A 698 -8.24 -3.81 -36.56
CA GLN A 698 -8.29 -5.24 -36.85
C GLN A 698 -9.61 -5.57 -37.54
N LEU A 699 -9.54 -6.07 -38.77
CA LEU A 699 -10.72 -6.45 -39.55
C LEU A 699 -10.66 -7.94 -39.89
N GLY A 700 -11.66 -8.69 -39.43
CA GLY A 700 -11.86 -10.10 -39.74
C GLY A 700 -13.16 -10.31 -40.54
N GLY A 701 -13.14 -11.29 -41.44
CA GLY A 701 -14.25 -11.59 -42.34
C GLY A 701 -13.78 -11.92 -43.75
N THR A 702 -14.61 -12.59 -44.54
CA THR A 702 -14.26 -13.05 -45.90
C THR A 702 -14.64 -12.06 -47.01
N GLY A 703 -15.52 -11.10 -46.72
CA GLY A 703 -16.06 -10.14 -47.70
C GLY A 703 -15.16 -8.95 -48.03
N LEU A 704 -14.06 -8.72 -47.31
CA LEU A 704 -13.19 -7.56 -47.51
C LEU A 704 -12.55 -7.55 -48.92
N THR A 705 -12.49 -6.36 -49.50
CA THR A 705 -11.89 -6.09 -50.81
C THR A 705 -10.82 -5.01 -50.72
N ASP A 706 -10.12 -4.77 -51.83
CA ASP A 706 -9.13 -3.69 -51.95
C ASP A 706 -9.69 -2.27 -51.66
N ALA A 707 -11.02 -2.10 -51.65
CA ALA A 707 -11.67 -0.86 -51.26
C ALA A 707 -11.32 -0.46 -49.80
N ALA A 708 -11.13 -1.43 -48.91
CA ALA A 708 -10.80 -1.17 -47.50
C ALA A 708 -9.53 -0.31 -47.37
N PHE A 709 -8.51 -0.61 -48.17
CA PHE A 709 -7.21 0.02 -48.10
C PHE A 709 -7.17 1.43 -48.71
N ALA A 710 -8.15 1.79 -49.54
CA ALA A 710 -8.29 3.16 -50.01
C ALA A 710 -8.66 4.12 -48.86
N HIS A 711 -9.51 3.67 -47.93
CA HIS A 711 -9.93 4.48 -46.78
C HIS A 711 -8.94 4.36 -45.62
N LEU A 712 -8.47 3.14 -45.30
CA LEU A 712 -7.53 2.94 -44.19
C LEU A 712 -6.20 3.68 -44.39
N ALA A 713 -5.74 3.85 -45.64
CA ALA A 713 -4.52 4.60 -45.92
C ALA A 713 -4.64 6.11 -45.61
N GLU A 714 -5.86 6.65 -45.60
CA GLU A 714 -6.14 8.06 -45.32
C GLU A 714 -6.42 8.34 -43.84
N VAL A 715 -6.41 7.32 -42.97
CA VAL A 715 -6.56 7.50 -41.52
C VAL A 715 -5.29 8.18 -40.97
N PRO A 716 -5.37 9.40 -40.41
CA PRO A 716 -4.21 10.28 -40.21
C PRO A 716 -3.08 9.70 -39.34
N ASN A 717 -3.43 8.85 -38.38
CA ASN A 717 -2.51 8.38 -37.35
C ASN A 717 -2.51 6.86 -37.19
N LEU A 718 -2.98 6.12 -38.18
CA LEU A 718 -3.04 4.65 -38.12
C LEU A 718 -1.64 4.04 -38.05
N GLU A 719 -1.40 3.20 -37.04
CA GLU A 719 -0.10 2.58 -36.76
C GLU A 719 -0.11 1.07 -37.01
N ARG A 720 -1.21 0.37 -36.72
CA ARG A 720 -1.31 -1.08 -36.92
C ARG A 720 -2.58 -1.47 -37.64
N VAL A 721 -2.43 -2.30 -38.67
CA VAL A 721 -3.54 -2.93 -39.39
C VAL A 721 -3.38 -4.44 -39.37
N VAL A 722 -4.42 -5.15 -38.94
CA VAL A 722 -4.50 -6.61 -38.96
C VAL A 722 -5.69 -7.04 -39.78
N ILE A 723 -5.46 -7.86 -40.81
CA ILE A 723 -6.48 -8.35 -41.73
C ILE A 723 -6.57 -9.87 -41.68
N GLY A 724 -7.79 -10.37 -41.51
CA GLY A 724 -8.11 -11.78 -41.43
C GLY A 724 -7.95 -12.38 -40.04
N ASP A 725 -8.34 -13.63 -39.91
CA ASP A 725 -8.29 -14.41 -38.68
C ASP A 725 -7.56 -15.72 -38.95
N SER A 726 -6.57 -16.06 -38.12
CA SER A 726 -5.78 -17.28 -38.28
C SER A 726 -6.63 -18.56 -38.23
N GLN A 727 -7.79 -18.51 -37.58
CA GLN A 727 -8.73 -19.64 -37.49
C GLN A 727 -9.62 -19.79 -38.72
N ARG A 728 -9.88 -18.71 -39.47
CA ARG A 728 -10.91 -18.65 -40.53
C ARG A 728 -10.35 -18.32 -41.91
N GLY A 729 -9.09 -17.89 -41.99
CA GLY A 729 -8.44 -17.44 -43.22
C GLY A 729 -8.59 -15.93 -43.46
N GLY A 730 -7.88 -15.46 -44.48
CA GLY A 730 -7.99 -14.11 -45.04
C GLY A 730 -9.05 -14.03 -46.15
N PRO A 731 -9.50 -12.81 -46.47
CA PRO A 731 -10.53 -12.56 -47.47
C PRO A 731 -10.02 -12.73 -48.91
N ALA A 732 -10.81 -13.40 -49.76
CA ALA A 732 -10.45 -13.70 -51.15
C ALA A 732 -10.45 -12.47 -52.07
N GLY A 733 -11.06 -11.37 -51.64
CA GLY A 733 -11.16 -10.11 -52.36
C GLY A 733 -9.93 -9.20 -52.25
N ILE A 734 -8.92 -9.60 -51.49
CA ILE A 734 -7.69 -8.81 -51.29
C ILE A 734 -6.60 -9.21 -52.27
N THR A 735 -5.97 -8.20 -52.86
CA THR A 735 -4.80 -8.33 -53.73
C THR A 735 -3.57 -7.62 -53.15
N ALA A 736 -2.41 -7.90 -53.73
CA ALA A 736 -1.18 -7.19 -53.40
C ALA A 736 -1.28 -5.69 -53.67
N ASP A 737 -1.91 -5.31 -54.80
CA ASP A 737 -2.04 -3.91 -55.21
C ASP A 737 -2.97 -3.13 -54.27
N GLY A 738 -4.01 -3.77 -53.74
CA GLY A 738 -4.83 -3.20 -52.68
C GLY A 738 -4.02 -2.91 -51.42
N LEU A 739 -3.27 -3.90 -50.93
CA LEU A 739 -2.43 -3.75 -49.74
C LEU A 739 -1.32 -2.71 -49.92
N LEU A 740 -0.75 -2.59 -51.12
CA LEU A 740 0.26 -1.57 -51.44
C LEU A 740 -0.25 -0.13 -51.27
N ARG A 741 -1.56 0.12 -51.30
CA ARG A 741 -2.14 1.45 -51.00
C ARG A 741 -1.82 1.90 -49.58
N MET A 742 -1.66 0.97 -48.64
CA MET A 742 -1.30 1.26 -47.26
C MET A 742 0.11 1.87 -47.13
N ALA A 743 0.95 1.82 -48.17
CA ALA A 743 2.25 2.50 -48.16
C ALA A 743 2.11 4.03 -48.08
N LYS A 744 0.93 4.58 -48.41
CA LYS A 744 0.60 6.00 -48.26
C LYS A 744 0.24 6.40 -46.83
N ALA A 745 -0.05 5.44 -45.95
CA ALA A 745 -0.42 5.73 -44.58
C ALA A 745 0.79 6.32 -43.80
N PRO A 746 0.71 7.56 -43.32
CA PRO A 746 1.89 8.32 -42.89
C PRO A 746 2.56 7.78 -41.62
N LYS A 747 1.81 7.05 -40.78
CA LYS A 747 2.29 6.55 -39.47
C LYS A 747 2.23 5.03 -39.33
N LEU A 748 1.91 4.30 -40.39
CA LEU A 748 1.73 2.85 -40.32
C LEU A 748 3.05 2.18 -39.93
N LYS A 749 3.08 1.45 -38.82
CA LYS A 749 4.27 0.71 -38.35
C LYS A 749 4.17 -0.76 -38.69
N SER A 750 2.97 -1.34 -38.66
CA SER A 750 2.76 -2.77 -38.87
C SER A 750 1.52 -3.08 -39.70
N LEU A 751 1.69 -3.92 -40.71
CA LEU A 751 0.62 -4.51 -41.51
C LEU A 751 0.69 -6.03 -41.40
N SER A 752 -0.35 -6.65 -40.85
CA SER A 752 -0.46 -8.10 -40.70
C SER A 752 -1.61 -8.63 -41.54
N VAL A 753 -1.38 -9.67 -42.34
CA VAL A 753 -2.40 -10.29 -43.20
C VAL A 753 -2.30 -11.81 -43.09
N VAL A 754 -3.44 -12.48 -42.88
CA VAL A 754 -3.53 -13.94 -42.98
C VAL A 754 -3.57 -14.33 -44.46
N ARG A 755 -2.57 -15.08 -44.92
CA ARG A 755 -2.41 -15.44 -46.34
C ARG A 755 -3.44 -16.45 -46.82
N LYS A 756 -3.71 -17.47 -45.98
CA LYS A 756 -4.61 -18.58 -46.30
C LYS A 756 -6.00 -18.05 -46.65
N GLY A 757 -6.48 -18.23 -47.88
CA GLY A 757 -7.78 -17.72 -48.35
C GLY A 757 -7.72 -16.43 -49.15
N THR A 758 -6.57 -15.75 -49.19
CA THR A 758 -6.30 -14.61 -50.10
C THR A 758 -5.75 -15.09 -51.44
N LYS A 759 -5.62 -14.17 -52.41
CA LYS A 759 -4.99 -14.43 -53.72
C LYS A 759 -3.48 -14.12 -53.76
N LEU A 760 -2.82 -13.96 -52.61
CA LEU A 760 -1.42 -13.52 -52.53
C LEU A 760 -0.43 -14.65 -52.87
N SER A 761 0.30 -14.47 -53.98
CA SER A 761 1.43 -15.32 -54.37
C SER A 761 2.68 -15.03 -53.54
N ASP A 762 3.73 -15.85 -53.66
CA ASP A 762 5.02 -15.59 -52.99
C ASP A 762 5.66 -14.29 -53.51
N ASP A 763 5.54 -14.03 -54.82
CA ASP A 763 6.01 -12.80 -55.46
C ASP A 763 5.29 -11.57 -54.91
N ASP A 764 3.99 -11.67 -54.67
CA ASP A 764 3.20 -10.60 -54.04
C ASP A 764 3.66 -10.29 -52.62
N VAL A 765 3.96 -11.32 -51.82
CA VAL A 765 4.49 -11.15 -50.46
C VAL A 765 5.85 -10.45 -50.51
N GLN A 766 6.70 -10.82 -51.46
CA GLN A 766 8.00 -10.16 -51.63
C GLN A 766 7.85 -8.70 -52.08
N ARG A 767 6.93 -8.41 -53.00
CA ARG A 767 6.59 -7.04 -53.41
C ARG A 767 6.14 -6.19 -52.21
N LEU A 768 5.31 -6.73 -51.33
CA LEU A 768 4.87 -6.06 -50.11
C LEU A 768 6.04 -5.81 -49.14
N ARG A 769 6.90 -6.81 -48.89
CA ARG A 769 8.08 -6.63 -48.01
C ARG A 769 9.01 -5.54 -48.51
N THR A 770 9.25 -5.47 -49.82
CA THR A 770 10.06 -4.41 -50.45
C THR A 770 9.43 -3.03 -50.27
N ALA A 771 8.11 -2.90 -50.43
CA ALA A 771 7.43 -1.61 -50.35
C ALA A 771 7.37 -1.02 -48.92
N PHE A 772 7.26 -1.86 -47.89
CA PHE A 772 7.09 -1.42 -46.50
C PHE A 772 8.37 -1.52 -45.65
N GLY A 773 9.36 -2.32 -46.08
CA GLY A 773 10.56 -2.68 -45.33
C GLY A 773 10.43 -4.02 -44.59
N GLU A 774 11.51 -4.79 -44.52
CA GLU A 774 11.54 -6.07 -43.80
C GLU A 774 11.18 -5.89 -42.32
N GLY A 775 10.25 -6.71 -41.82
CA GLY A 775 9.78 -6.68 -40.43
C GLY A 775 8.52 -5.84 -40.16
N ARG A 776 8.13 -4.92 -41.06
CA ARG A 776 6.89 -4.12 -40.94
C ARG A 776 5.66 -4.81 -41.50
N VAL A 777 5.85 -5.76 -42.42
CA VAL A 777 4.77 -6.59 -42.99
C VAL A 777 4.89 -8.02 -42.48
N GLN A 778 3.84 -8.52 -41.85
CA GLN A 778 3.71 -9.91 -41.44
C GLN A 778 2.62 -10.59 -42.28
N VAL A 779 3.02 -11.48 -43.18
CA VAL A 779 2.09 -12.36 -43.89
C VAL A 779 2.16 -13.73 -43.22
N ARG A 780 1.07 -14.11 -42.54
CA ARG A 780 0.99 -15.33 -41.71
C ARG A 780 0.21 -16.45 -42.39
#